data_AF-A0A9F2WCG6-F1
#
_entry.id   AF-A0A9F2WCG6-F1
#
_cell.length_a   1.000
_cell.length_b   1.000
_cell.length_c   1.000
_cell.angle_alpha   90.00
_cell.angle_beta   90.00
_cell.angle_gamma   90.00
#
_symmetry.space_group_name_H-M   'P 1'
#
loop_
_entity.id
_entity.type
_entity.pdbx_description
1 polymer ?
#
loop_
_entity_poly.entity_id
_entity_poly.type
_entity_poly.pdbx_seq_one_letter_code
_entity_poly.pdbx_strand_id
1 'polypeptide(L)'
;MLLDYRWWQRDRDSASVLSLFDLLAAFDTISHGILLGWLHGFGVGSSEVNEDFVILPNVTLGFHIFDNYCSRQITYLATLRLLSTKNRFVPNYKCDPEDRLIAVIGGLDSETSRYMATILNVYKIPQITYGSLVLGLSDEILLSSLYRMVPNEFSQYSGIVQLLIYFRWTWIGLFAVDDDNGERFFQAMVPMLFTNHICFAFIKRTPKWTDLAELLDLFLDDLEKFHSLMKSKANVFIAHGTLVSMLNLIWYLQVAALDSHTGKVWIVTEQWDFTLSDYQKTMDIHPFHGAISFSIHSNEVPGFKTFLENVQPFWRREDGFIQDFWEKTFGCLLKNDKMDEDEESKKQCTGEENLENLPGTFFEMRMTGHSYNIYNAAHSIAHTLHTIYEARANARARIPEESLKFWHLQPWQVLPISVCNDHCHPGLYKKKKEGEPFCCYICVPCPERKISTQKDMDFCTECQEDEYSNIEQNQCIPKLLNYLSYEQLLGMTSMVSSIAFALTTVWVLRTFWKHQDTPIVKANNRSLTYALLFSLCLCFLCSLLFIGKPTPITCLLRQTAFGIVFSLALSSVLAKTITVLLAFVATKPGSKMRKWVGRRLGDTIVLSCSSIQVCICSLWLFTSPPFPDRDTYSFHEEIILECNEGSATMFYLVLGYMSFLAMVSFSVAFFARKLPDSFNEAKFITFSMLVFCSVWVSFVPMYLSTKGKYVVVVEVFSILTSSAGLLSCIFFPKCYIIIFRPELNNKEQLIRR
;
A
#
# COMPACT_ATOMS: atom_id res chain seq x y z
N MET A 1 -13.46 -4.50 -62.07
CA MET A 1 -14.06 -5.40 -63.07
C MET A 1 -14.58 -6.59 -62.28
N LEU A 2 -15.91 -6.73 -62.18
CA LEU A 2 -16.57 -7.83 -61.48
C LEU A 2 -16.31 -9.11 -62.28
N LEU A 3 -15.62 -10.09 -61.70
CA LEU A 3 -15.49 -11.42 -62.29
C LEU A 3 -16.38 -12.39 -61.52
N ASP A 4 -17.39 -12.85 -62.27
CA ASP A 4 -18.39 -13.85 -61.93
C ASP A 4 -17.73 -15.24 -61.87
N TYR A 5 -17.89 -15.94 -60.75
CA TYR A 5 -17.16 -17.16 -60.35
C TYR A 5 -17.51 -18.40 -61.22
N ARG A 6 -18.44 -18.28 -62.18
CA ARG A 6 -18.91 -19.40 -63.01
C ARG A 6 -18.07 -19.70 -64.26
N TRP A 7 -17.06 -18.89 -64.57
CA TRP A 7 -16.18 -19.13 -65.72
C TRP A 7 -14.94 -19.98 -65.41
N TRP A 8 -14.71 -20.32 -64.13
CA TRP A 8 -13.45 -20.89 -63.63
C TRP A 8 -13.40 -22.44 -63.61
N GLN A 9 -14.26 -23.10 -64.39
CA GLN A 9 -14.47 -24.55 -64.31
C GLN A 9 -14.18 -25.30 -65.62
N ARG A 10 -13.57 -24.65 -66.64
CA ARG A 10 -13.56 -25.18 -68.02
C ARG A 10 -12.20 -25.57 -68.65
N ASP A 11 -11.04 -25.43 -68.00
CA ASP A 11 -9.80 -25.96 -68.59
C ASP A 11 -8.91 -26.65 -67.54
N ARG A 12 -8.86 -27.99 -67.60
CA ARG A 12 -8.22 -28.88 -66.62
C ARG A 12 -7.09 -29.74 -67.21
N ASP A 13 -6.48 -29.30 -68.32
CA ASP A 13 -5.51 -30.10 -69.09
C ASP A 13 -4.12 -29.43 -69.19
N SER A 14 -3.37 -29.33 -68.09
CA SER A 14 -1.90 -29.15 -68.13
C SER A 14 -1.21 -29.58 -66.84
N ALA A 15 -0.46 -30.68 -66.88
CA ALA A 15 0.10 -31.40 -65.73
C ALA A 15 1.24 -30.69 -64.96
N SER A 16 1.73 -29.53 -65.42
CA SER A 16 2.75 -28.73 -64.71
C SER A 16 2.18 -27.53 -63.94
N VAL A 17 0.87 -27.25 -64.08
CA VAL A 17 0.15 -26.16 -63.42
C VAL A 17 -0.65 -26.65 -62.20
N LEU A 18 -0.80 -27.97 -62.04
CA LEU A 18 -1.53 -28.60 -60.94
C LEU A 18 -0.96 -28.20 -59.56
N SER A 19 0.36 -28.18 -59.34
CA SER A 19 0.93 -27.94 -58.01
C SER A 19 0.78 -26.52 -57.47
N LEU A 20 0.41 -25.55 -58.32
CA LEU A 20 0.23 -24.14 -57.95
C LEU A 20 -1.25 -23.78 -57.76
N PHE A 21 -2.15 -24.41 -58.52
CA PHE A 21 -3.60 -24.29 -58.35
C PHE A 21 -4.09 -25.06 -57.12
N ASP A 22 -3.51 -26.22 -56.82
CA ASP A 22 -3.83 -26.97 -55.62
C ASP A 22 -3.41 -26.18 -54.34
N LEU A 23 -2.41 -25.31 -54.45
CA LEU A 23 -1.90 -24.47 -53.35
C LEU A 23 -2.78 -23.23 -53.09
N LEU A 24 -3.47 -22.71 -54.11
CA LEU A 24 -4.53 -21.70 -53.97
C LEU A 24 -5.83 -22.31 -53.42
N ALA A 25 -6.16 -23.56 -53.78
CA ALA A 25 -7.24 -24.32 -53.16
C ALA A 25 -6.92 -24.68 -51.69
N ALA A 26 -5.64 -24.89 -51.35
CA ALA A 26 -5.19 -25.11 -49.98
C ALA A 26 -5.48 -23.94 -49.03
N PHE A 27 -5.43 -22.69 -49.54
CA PHE A 27 -5.84 -21.49 -48.78
C PHE A 27 -7.33 -21.54 -48.38
N ASP A 28 -8.16 -22.20 -49.18
CA ASP A 28 -9.60 -22.35 -48.95
C ASP A 28 -9.96 -23.46 -47.95
N THR A 29 -9.02 -24.38 -47.67
CA THR A 29 -9.21 -25.52 -46.74
C THR A 29 -8.57 -25.29 -45.38
N ILE A 30 -7.53 -24.44 -45.30
CA ILE A 30 -6.88 -24.00 -44.05
C ILE A 30 -7.88 -23.40 -43.06
N SER A 31 -8.93 -22.73 -43.57
CA SER A 31 -9.95 -22.08 -42.75
C SER A 31 -10.83 -23.08 -41.99
N HIS A 32 -11.22 -24.23 -42.56
CA HIS A 32 -12.43 -24.91 -42.08
C HIS A 32 -12.29 -25.70 -40.75
N GLY A 33 -11.16 -26.40 -40.49
CA GLY A 33 -10.99 -27.19 -39.25
C GLY A 33 -10.69 -26.36 -38.01
N ILE A 34 -9.86 -25.32 -38.18
CA ILE A 34 -9.62 -24.28 -37.18
C ILE A 34 -10.94 -23.54 -36.95
N LEU A 35 -11.59 -23.02 -37.99
CA LEU A 35 -12.86 -22.30 -37.83
C LEU A 35 -13.94 -23.15 -37.12
N LEU A 36 -14.01 -24.48 -37.29
CA LEU A 36 -14.94 -25.32 -36.52
C LEU A 36 -14.66 -25.36 -35.01
N GLY A 37 -13.41 -25.60 -34.59
CA GLY A 37 -13.07 -25.60 -33.16
C GLY A 37 -13.39 -24.26 -32.49
N TRP A 38 -13.26 -23.18 -33.26
CA TRP A 38 -13.46 -21.80 -32.84
C TRP A 38 -14.94 -21.41 -32.82
N LEU A 39 -15.68 -21.81 -33.86
CA LEU A 39 -17.13 -21.71 -33.96
C LEU A 39 -17.83 -22.50 -32.87
N HIS A 40 -17.26 -23.64 -32.48
CA HIS A 40 -17.82 -24.51 -31.46
C HIS A 40 -17.44 -24.05 -30.05
N GLY A 41 -16.23 -23.52 -29.84
CA GLY A 41 -15.86 -22.85 -28.58
C GLY A 41 -16.74 -21.62 -28.30
N PHE A 42 -17.03 -20.81 -29.32
CA PHE A 42 -17.99 -19.71 -29.22
C PHE A 42 -19.43 -20.22 -29.07
N GLY A 43 -19.82 -21.22 -29.85
CA GLY A 43 -21.14 -21.84 -29.83
C GLY A 43 -21.49 -22.38 -28.45
N VAL A 44 -20.61 -23.21 -27.88
CA VAL A 44 -20.74 -23.78 -26.53
C VAL A 44 -20.79 -22.69 -25.47
N GLY A 45 -19.89 -21.70 -25.52
CA GLY A 45 -19.92 -20.59 -24.56
C GLY A 45 -21.20 -19.75 -24.66
N SER A 46 -21.71 -19.50 -25.87
CA SER A 46 -22.96 -18.76 -26.06
C SER A 46 -24.19 -19.57 -25.67
N SER A 47 -24.22 -20.88 -25.92
CA SER A 47 -25.33 -21.75 -25.50
C SER A 47 -25.34 -21.91 -23.99
N GLU A 48 -24.18 -22.10 -23.36
CA GLU A 48 -24.07 -22.22 -21.90
C GLU A 48 -24.53 -20.94 -21.21
N VAL A 49 -24.11 -19.77 -21.70
CA VAL A 49 -24.59 -18.47 -21.19
C VAL A 49 -26.09 -18.29 -21.40
N ASN A 50 -26.66 -18.74 -22.53
CA ASN A 50 -28.09 -18.60 -22.80
C ASN A 50 -28.95 -19.62 -22.04
N GLU A 51 -28.38 -20.75 -21.60
CA GLU A 51 -29.03 -21.77 -20.78
C GLU A 51 -28.87 -21.54 -19.27
N ASP A 52 -27.93 -20.67 -18.85
CA ASP A 52 -27.75 -20.27 -17.46
C ASP A 52 -28.87 -19.32 -16.99
N PHE A 53 -29.58 -19.71 -15.93
CA PHE A 53 -30.66 -18.91 -15.33
C PHE A 53 -30.15 -17.76 -14.44
N VAL A 54 -28.86 -17.75 -14.09
CA VAL A 54 -28.22 -16.76 -13.21
C VAL A 54 -27.68 -15.59 -14.03
N ILE A 55 -27.00 -15.87 -15.14
CA ILE A 55 -26.38 -14.86 -16.00
C ILE A 55 -27.36 -14.46 -17.10
N LEU A 56 -27.71 -13.17 -17.17
CA LEU A 56 -28.61 -12.57 -18.18
C LEU A 56 -30.03 -13.19 -18.29
N PRO A 57 -30.82 -13.25 -17.19
CA PRO A 57 -32.18 -13.81 -17.26
C PRO A 57 -33.08 -12.97 -18.20
N ASN A 58 -33.71 -13.64 -19.17
CA ASN A 58 -34.56 -13.05 -20.24
C ASN A 58 -33.83 -12.25 -21.34
N VAL A 59 -32.52 -12.42 -21.50
CA VAL A 59 -31.77 -11.83 -22.62
C VAL A 59 -31.01 -12.93 -23.35
N THR A 60 -31.26 -13.08 -24.66
CA THR A 60 -30.55 -14.05 -25.50
C THR A 60 -29.42 -13.35 -26.25
N LEU A 61 -28.20 -13.89 -26.15
CA LEU A 61 -27.06 -13.43 -26.93
C LEU A 61 -27.05 -14.14 -28.30
N GLY A 62 -27.28 -13.36 -29.36
CA GLY A 62 -27.07 -13.78 -30.74
C GLY A 62 -25.66 -13.45 -31.23
N PHE A 63 -25.23 -14.08 -32.33
CA PHE A 63 -23.91 -13.85 -32.92
C PHE A 63 -23.94 -13.93 -34.45
N HIS A 64 -22.96 -13.26 -35.07
CA HIS A 64 -22.68 -13.35 -36.49
C HIS A 64 -21.20 -13.67 -36.71
N ILE A 65 -20.92 -14.61 -37.60
CA ILE A 65 -19.56 -15.00 -37.97
C ILE A 65 -19.28 -14.50 -39.39
N PHE A 66 -18.09 -13.97 -39.59
CA PHE A 66 -17.56 -13.62 -40.90
C PHE A 66 -16.13 -14.17 -41.02
N ASP A 67 -15.85 -14.80 -42.15
CA ASP A 67 -14.47 -15.17 -42.50
C ASP A 67 -13.74 -13.94 -43.10
N ASN A 68 -12.46 -13.82 -42.78
CA ASN A 68 -11.57 -12.76 -43.25
C ASN A 68 -10.41 -13.27 -44.13
N TYR A 69 -10.27 -14.59 -44.31
CA TYR A 69 -9.26 -15.26 -45.15
C TYR A 69 -7.82 -14.73 -44.97
N CYS A 70 -7.48 -14.23 -43.78
CA CYS A 70 -6.18 -13.60 -43.49
C CYS A 70 -5.78 -12.50 -44.50
N SER A 71 -6.75 -11.87 -45.18
CA SER A 71 -6.52 -10.89 -46.24
C SER A 71 -6.93 -9.50 -45.78
N ARG A 72 -6.02 -8.52 -45.87
CA ARG A 72 -6.27 -7.12 -45.51
C ARG A 72 -7.57 -6.58 -46.12
N GLN A 73 -7.80 -6.83 -47.41
CA GLN A 73 -8.98 -6.31 -48.13
C GLN A 73 -10.28 -6.95 -47.62
N ILE A 74 -10.25 -8.26 -47.37
CA ILE A 74 -11.41 -9.00 -46.90
C ILE A 74 -11.68 -8.67 -45.42
N THR A 75 -10.66 -8.49 -44.58
CA THR A 75 -10.81 -8.07 -43.19
C THR A 75 -11.54 -6.73 -43.07
N TYR A 76 -11.18 -5.74 -43.88
CA TYR A 76 -11.91 -4.46 -43.90
C TYR A 76 -13.35 -4.64 -44.38
N LEU A 77 -13.57 -5.41 -45.44
CA LEU A 77 -14.91 -5.68 -45.97
C LEU A 77 -15.79 -6.41 -44.94
N ALA A 78 -15.26 -7.44 -44.28
CA ALA A 78 -15.93 -8.22 -43.25
C ALA A 78 -16.28 -7.34 -42.04
N THR A 79 -15.36 -6.49 -41.60
CA THR A 79 -15.60 -5.54 -40.49
C THR A 79 -16.68 -4.52 -40.84
N LEU A 80 -16.70 -4.00 -42.07
CA LEU A 80 -17.77 -3.10 -42.53
C LEU A 80 -19.12 -3.82 -42.68
N ARG A 81 -19.11 -5.08 -43.12
CA ARG A 81 -20.31 -5.92 -43.18
C ARG A 81 -20.87 -6.23 -41.80
N LEU A 82 -20.03 -6.50 -40.80
CA LEU A 82 -20.43 -6.66 -39.39
C LEU A 82 -21.20 -5.45 -38.85
N LEU A 83 -20.87 -4.24 -39.33
CA LEU A 83 -21.54 -3.01 -38.93
C LEU A 83 -22.86 -2.74 -39.67
N SER A 84 -23.17 -3.53 -40.71
CA SER A 84 -24.31 -3.31 -41.62
C SER A 84 -25.32 -4.45 -41.57
N THR A 85 -26.61 -4.13 -41.62
CA THR A 85 -27.68 -5.13 -41.67
C THR A 85 -27.76 -5.78 -43.07
N LYS A 86 -27.72 -7.13 -43.12
CA LYS A 86 -27.93 -8.03 -44.28
C LYS A 86 -27.55 -7.49 -45.68
N ASN A 87 -26.38 -7.93 -46.17
CA ASN A 87 -25.94 -7.94 -47.58
C ASN A 87 -25.84 -6.61 -48.36
N ARG A 88 -26.16 -5.44 -47.79
CA ARG A 88 -25.88 -4.13 -48.40
C ARG A 88 -25.29 -3.14 -47.38
N PHE A 89 -24.06 -2.70 -47.63
CA PHE A 89 -23.41 -1.64 -46.86
C PHE A 89 -23.96 -0.26 -47.29
N VAL A 90 -24.58 0.47 -46.36
CA VAL A 90 -24.93 1.89 -46.53
C VAL A 90 -24.37 2.64 -45.31
N PRO A 91 -23.36 3.51 -45.48
CA PRO A 91 -22.79 4.27 -44.36
C PRO A 91 -23.86 5.02 -43.57
N ASN A 92 -23.83 4.94 -42.23
CA ASN A 92 -24.75 5.61 -41.30
C ASN A 92 -26.24 5.25 -41.43
N TYR A 93 -26.59 4.15 -42.09
CA TYR A 93 -27.98 3.73 -42.25
C TYR A 93 -28.17 2.27 -41.79
N LYS A 94 -28.95 2.06 -40.72
CA LYS A 94 -29.36 0.73 -40.25
C LYS A 94 -30.82 0.49 -40.64
N CYS A 95 -31.06 -0.53 -41.47
CA CYS A 95 -32.41 -0.90 -41.89
C CYS A 95 -33.16 -1.72 -40.84
N ASP A 96 -32.45 -2.34 -39.89
CA ASP A 96 -33.03 -3.27 -38.92
C ASP A 96 -32.72 -2.82 -37.47
N PRO A 97 -33.73 -2.47 -36.65
CA PRO A 97 -33.53 -2.01 -35.28
C PRO A 97 -33.29 -3.15 -34.28
N GLU A 98 -33.52 -4.41 -34.67
CA GLU A 98 -33.47 -5.60 -33.81
C GLU A 98 -32.04 -6.19 -33.65
N ASP A 99 -31.20 -6.15 -34.68
CA ASP A 99 -29.82 -6.67 -34.62
C ASP A 99 -28.81 -5.57 -34.24
N ARG A 100 -28.38 -5.55 -32.97
CA ARG A 100 -27.39 -4.60 -32.46
C ARG A 100 -26.08 -5.29 -32.10
N LEU A 101 -25.03 -4.97 -32.85
CA LEU A 101 -23.66 -5.35 -32.53
C LEU A 101 -23.19 -4.66 -31.25
N ILE A 102 -22.86 -5.47 -30.23
CA ILE A 102 -22.43 -5.01 -28.90
C ILE A 102 -20.91 -5.07 -28.75
N ALA A 103 -20.30 -6.15 -29.22
CA ALA A 103 -18.86 -6.40 -29.15
C ALA A 103 -18.46 -7.28 -30.34
N VAL A 104 -17.18 -7.25 -30.69
CA VAL A 104 -16.59 -8.10 -31.74
C VAL A 104 -15.49 -8.94 -31.13
N ILE A 105 -15.56 -10.26 -31.29
CA ILE A 105 -14.46 -11.17 -30.94
C ILE A 105 -13.72 -11.50 -32.23
N GLY A 106 -12.45 -11.13 -32.33
CA GLY A 106 -11.71 -11.25 -33.57
C GLY A 106 -10.30 -10.71 -33.52
N GLY A 107 -9.46 -11.22 -34.42
CA GLY A 107 -8.04 -10.88 -34.50
C GLY A 107 -7.16 -12.03 -34.03
N LEU A 108 -6.86 -12.96 -34.95
CA LEU A 108 -5.93 -14.07 -34.73
C LEU A 108 -4.47 -13.56 -34.69
N ASP A 109 -4.14 -12.65 -35.60
CA ASP A 109 -2.84 -11.99 -35.66
C ASP A 109 -2.95 -10.47 -35.41
N SER A 110 -1.80 -9.86 -35.17
CA SER A 110 -1.66 -8.46 -34.81
C SER A 110 -2.09 -7.52 -35.94
N GLU A 111 -1.83 -7.87 -37.20
CA GLU A 111 -2.22 -7.04 -38.34
C GLU A 111 -3.74 -7.05 -38.54
N THR A 112 -4.36 -8.23 -38.55
CA THR A 112 -5.81 -8.38 -38.64
C THR A 112 -6.52 -7.62 -37.53
N SER A 113 -6.02 -7.75 -36.30
CA SER A 113 -6.56 -7.03 -35.14
C SER A 113 -6.54 -5.51 -35.36
N ARG A 114 -5.44 -4.98 -35.91
CA ARG A 114 -5.27 -3.54 -36.19
C ARG A 114 -6.22 -3.05 -37.30
N TYR A 115 -6.38 -3.83 -38.38
CA TYR A 115 -7.31 -3.49 -39.47
C TYR A 115 -8.75 -3.40 -38.96
N MET A 116 -9.18 -4.35 -38.13
CA MET A 116 -10.51 -4.34 -37.50
C MET A 116 -10.65 -3.14 -36.54
N ALA A 117 -9.69 -2.94 -35.65
CA ALA A 117 -9.74 -1.91 -34.62
C ALA A 117 -9.82 -0.50 -35.20
N THR A 118 -9.18 -0.26 -36.35
CA THR A 118 -9.22 1.03 -37.07
C THR A 118 -10.65 1.45 -37.39
N ILE A 119 -11.53 0.50 -37.74
CA ILE A 119 -12.95 0.78 -38.01
C ILE A 119 -13.75 0.77 -36.71
N LEU A 120 -13.62 -0.29 -35.90
CA LEU A 120 -14.47 -0.50 -34.72
C LEU A 120 -14.33 0.61 -33.68
N ASN A 121 -13.12 1.15 -33.52
CA ASN A 121 -12.85 2.24 -32.58
C ASN A 121 -13.56 3.55 -32.97
N VAL A 122 -13.79 3.82 -34.27
CA VAL A 122 -14.58 4.98 -34.73
C VAL A 122 -16.02 4.88 -34.22
N TYR A 123 -16.58 3.67 -34.17
CA TYR A 123 -17.91 3.39 -33.65
C TYR A 123 -17.93 3.08 -32.14
N LYS A 124 -16.77 3.12 -31.49
CA LYS A 124 -16.55 2.74 -30.08
C LYS A 124 -17.09 1.34 -29.74
N ILE A 125 -16.97 0.41 -30.68
CA ILE A 125 -17.37 -0.98 -30.47
C ILE A 125 -16.16 -1.73 -29.90
N PRO A 126 -16.30 -2.35 -28.72
CA PRO A 126 -15.21 -3.11 -28.11
C PRO A 126 -14.86 -4.32 -28.99
N GLN A 127 -13.58 -4.43 -29.33
CA GLN A 127 -12.98 -5.60 -29.97
C GLN A 127 -12.21 -6.39 -28.90
N ILE A 128 -12.46 -7.69 -28.82
CA ILE A 128 -11.74 -8.61 -27.94
C ILE A 128 -10.93 -9.57 -28.79
N THR A 129 -9.60 -9.48 -28.70
CA THR A 129 -8.68 -10.34 -29.45
C THR A 129 -8.39 -11.62 -28.68
N TYR A 130 -8.34 -12.73 -29.41
CA TYR A 130 -8.13 -14.08 -28.86
C TYR A 130 -6.78 -14.70 -29.29
N GLY A 131 -6.07 -14.04 -30.20
CA GLY A 131 -4.79 -14.46 -30.75
C GLY A 131 -3.70 -13.44 -30.46
N SER A 132 -2.63 -13.46 -31.25
CA SER A 132 -1.46 -12.62 -31.02
C SER A 132 -1.78 -11.14 -31.24
N LEU A 133 -1.41 -10.29 -30.26
CA LEU A 133 -1.59 -8.84 -30.35
C LEU A 133 -0.34 -8.11 -29.86
N VAL A 134 0.29 -7.35 -30.77
CA VAL A 134 1.48 -6.53 -30.47
C VAL A 134 1.16 -5.06 -30.69
N LEU A 135 0.98 -4.32 -29.59
CA LEU A 135 0.66 -2.89 -29.60
C LEU A 135 1.89 -2.06 -29.20
N GLY A 136 2.19 -1.00 -29.97
CA GLY A 136 3.16 0.02 -29.55
C GLY A 136 2.57 1.02 -28.55
N LEU A 137 3.42 1.75 -27.82
CA LEU A 137 3.00 2.77 -26.84
C LEU A 137 2.07 3.86 -27.43
N SER A 138 2.18 4.16 -28.72
CA SER A 138 1.31 5.09 -29.45
C SER A 138 -0.05 4.49 -29.82
N ASP A 139 -0.11 3.18 -29.97
CA ASP A 139 -1.29 2.45 -30.45
C ASP A 139 -2.31 2.24 -29.33
N GLU A 140 -1.87 2.13 -28.07
CA GLU A 140 -2.73 2.09 -26.88
C GLU A 140 -3.59 3.35 -26.72
N ILE A 141 -3.05 4.52 -27.09
CA ILE A 141 -3.79 5.80 -27.04
C ILE A 141 -4.80 5.89 -28.20
N LEU A 142 -4.48 5.30 -29.36
CA LEU A 142 -5.31 5.37 -30.55
C LEU A 142 -6.43 4.33 -30.55
N LEU A 143 -6.26 3.16 -29.93
CA LEU A 143 -7.16 2.00 -30.01
C LEU A 143 -7.88 1.71 -28.68
N SER A 144 -8.57 2.73 -28.14
CA SER A 144 -9.26 2.67 -26.84
C SER A 144 -10.32 1.57 -26.66
N SER A 145 -10.77 0.94 -27.75
CA SER A 145 -11.79 -0.12 -27.75
C SER A 145 -11.22 -1.53 -27.94
N LEU A 146 -9.89 -1.71 -27.91
CA LEU A 146 -9.25 -3.01 -28.15
C LEU A 146 -8.82 -3.69 -26.83
N TYR A 147 -9.27 -4.91 -26.62
CA TYR A 147 -9.01 -5.73 -25.43
C TYR A 147 -8.36 -7.05 -25.83
N ARG A 148 -7.53 -7.60 -24.94
CA ARG A 148 -6.83 -8.87 -25.17
C ARG A 148 -7.27 -9.93 -24.17
N MET A 149 -7.54 -11.14 -24.67
CA MET A 149 -7.72 -12.35 -23.85
C MET A 149 -6.46 -13.22 -23.82
N VAL A 150 -5.42 -12.83 -24.57
CA VAL A 150 -4.17 -13.58 -24.72
C VAL A 150 -3.11 -13.07 -23.76
N PRO A 151 -2.26 -13.96 -23.21
CA PRO A 151 -1.09 -13.56 -22.44
C PRO A 151 -0.11 -12.71 -23.25
N ASN A 152 0.78 -12.03 -22.54
CA ASN A 152 1.80 -11.20 -23.15
C ASN A 152 2.89 -12.08 -23.83
N GLU A 153 3.25 -11.76 -25.08
CA GLU A 153 4.29 -12.48 -25.85
C GLU A 153 5.67 -12.49 -25.15
N PHE A 154 5.99 -11.47 -24.35
CA PHE A 154 7.24 -11.44 -23.57
C PHE A 154 7.33 -12.62 -22.58
N SER A 155 6.21 -13.11 -22.07
CA SER A 155 6.17 -14.29 -21.20
C SER A 155 6.61 -15.54 -21.96
N GLN A 156 6.19 -15.68 -23.22
CA GLN A 156 6.63 -16.76 -24.10
C GLN A 156 8.12 -16.66 -24.40
N TYR A 157 8.63 -15.47 -24.73
CA TYR A 157 10.07 -15.28 -25.00
C TYR A 157 10.92 -15.60 -23.78
N SER A 158 10.47 -15.18 -22.59
CA SER A 158 11.13 -15.55 -21.33
C SER A 158 11.13 -17.06 -21.12
N GLY A 159 10.01 -17.74 -21.40
CA GLY A 159 9.91 -19.20 -21.36
C GLY A 159 10.89 -19.89 -22.32
N ILE A 160 11.00 -19.40 -23.56
CA ILE A 160 11.97 -19.91 -24.54
C ILE A 160 13.39 -19.76 -24.01
N VAL A 161 13.77 -18.59 -23.46
CA VAL A 161 15.10 -18.37 -22.87
C VAL A 161 15.38 -19.34 -21.72
N GLN A 162 14.42 -19.53 -20.81
CA GLN A 162 14.56 -20.48 -19.71
C GLN A 162 14.76 -21.91 -20.20
N LEU A 163 14.05 -22.31 -21.26
CA LEU A 163 14.21 -23.60 -21.91
C LEU A 163 15.63 -23.78 -22.48
N LEU A 164 16.14 -22.76 -23.18
CA LEU A 164 17.51 -22.77 -23.72
C LEU A 164 18.56 -22.88 -22.60
N ILE A 165 18.38 -22.15 -21.50
CA ILE A 165 19.27 -22.19 -20.33
C ILE A 165 19.26 -23.58 -19.70
N TYR A 166 18.06 -24.16 -19.50
CA TYR A 166 17.89 -25.48 -18.90
C TYR A 166 18.64 -26.56 -19.67
N PHE A 167 18.52 -26.57 -21.00
CA PHE A 167 19.23 -27.51 -21.86
C PHE A 167 20.68 -27.09 -22.21
N ARG A 168 21.12 -25.93 -21.71
CA ARG A 168 22.45 -25.34 -21.98
C ARG A 168 22.72 -25.12 -23.47
N TRP A 169 21.69 -24.75 -24.22
CA TRP A 169 21.80 -24.41 -25.63
C TRP A 169 22.22 -22.95 -25.78
N THR A 170 23.48 -22.75 -26.16
CA THR A 170 24.11 -21.41 -26.25
C THR A 170 24.39 -20.95 -27.68
N TRP A 171 24.12 -21.81 -28.68
CA TRP A 171 24.38 -21.54 -30.09
C TRP A 171 23.17 -21.95 -30.95
N ILE A 172 22.36 -20.95 -31.32
CA ILE A 172 21.03 -21.16 -31.92
C ILE A 172 20.88 -20.46 -33.28
N GLY A 173 19.85 -20.79 -34.05
CA GLY A 173 19.43 -20.04 -35.25
C GLY A 173 18.07 -19.39 -35.03
N LEU A 174 17.84 -18.22 -35.65
CA LEU A 174 16.57 -17.50 -35.53
C LEU A 174 15.92 -17.32 -36.91
N PHE A 175 14.63 -17.62 -37.00
CA PHE A 175 13.79 -17.41 -38.18
C PHE A 175 12.59 -16.54 -37.82
N ALA A 176 12.33 -15.52 -38.62
CA ALA A 176 11.06 -14.80 -38.57
C ALA A 176 10.68 -14.21 -39.93
N VAL A 177 9.42 -13.83 -40.09
CA VAL A 177 8.90 -13.17 -41.29
C VAL A 177 9.58 -11.82 -41.50
N ASP A 178 9.80 -11.42 -42.75
CA ASP A 178 10.28 -10.09 -43.10
C ASP A 178 9.15 -9.06 -43.00
N ASP A 179 8.75 -8.78 -41.76
CA ASP A 179 7.67 -7.85 -41.44
C ASP A 179 7.80 -7.19 -40.08
N ASP A 180 6.91 -6.24 -39.80
CA ASP A 180 6.94 -5.50 -38.54
C ASP A 180 6.83 -6.42 -37.32
N ASN A 181 6.12 -7.56 -37.43
CA ASN A 181 5.99 -8.52 -36.32
C ASN A 181 7.30 -9.31 -36.14
N GLY A 182 7.90 -9.80 -37.21
CA GLY A 182 9.19 -10.50 -37.18
C GLY A 182 10.34 -9.60 -36.71
N GLU A 183 10.35 -8.32 -37.10
CA GLU A 183 11.36 -7.37 -36.63
C GLU A 183 11.20 -7.06 -35.13
N ARG A 184 9.96 -6.91 -34.65
CA ARG A 184 9.68 -6.75 -33.21
C ARG A 184 10.10 -7.99 -32.42
N PHE A 185 9.85 -9.19 -32.94
CA PHE A 185 10.35 -10.42 -32.34
C PHE A 185 11.87 -10.39 -32.18
N PHE A 186 12.62 -9.99 -33.23
CA PHE A 186 14.07 -9.87 -33.10
C PHE A 186 14.48 -8.79 -32.09
N GLN A 187 13.84 -7.62 -32.11
CA GLN A 187 14.11 -6.54 -31.16
C GLN A 187 13.86 -6.94 -29.70
N ALA A 188 12.87 -7.80 -29.45
CA ALA A 188 12.56 -8.31 -28.11
C ALA A 188 13.46 -9.49 -27.71
N MET A 189 13.62 -10.47 -28.59
CA MET A 189 14.29 -11.73 -28.30
C MET A 189 15.81 -11.59 -28.27
N VAL A 190 16.41 -10.84 -29.20
CA VAL A 190 17.88 -10.72 -29.31
C VAL A 190 18.50 -10.14 -28.03
N PRO A 191 18.01 -9.04 -27.44
CA PRO A 191 18.55 -8.55 -26.16
C PRO A 191 18.43 -9.57 -25.02
N MET A 192 17.30 -10.27 -24.92
CA MET A 192 17.10 -11.28 -23.88
C MET A 192 18.07 -12.45 -24.00
N LEU A 193 18.40 -12.88 -25.22
CA LEU A 193 19.42 -13.91 -25.46
C LEU A 193 20.81 -13.43 -25.04
N PHE A 194 21.18 -12.20 -25.43
CA PHE A 194 22.48 -11.62 -25.07
C PHE A 194 22.66 -11.45 -23.56
N THR A 195 21.64 -10.96 -22.84
CA THR A 195 21.69 -10.83 -21.38
C THR A 195 21.90 -12.17 -20.67
N ASN A 196 21.49 -13.28 -21.30
CA ASN A 196 21.64 -14.63 -20.76
C ASN A 196 22.82 -15.40 -21.39
N HIS A 197 23.76 -14.71 -22.05
CA HIS A 197 24.96 -15.28 -22.67
C HIS A 197 24.67 -16.37 -23.74
N ILE A 198 23.54 -16.26 -24.43
CA ILE A 198 23.17 -17.14 -25.55
C ILE A 198 23.47 -16.40 -26.86
N CYS A 199 24.24 -17.03 -27.74
CA CYS A 199 24.59 -16.49 -29.04
C CYS A 199 23.77 -17.18 -30.16
N PHE A 200 23.59 -16.48 -31.28
CA PHE A 200 22.97 -17.05 -32.47
C PHE A 200 23.95 -17.10 -33.64
N ALA A 201 23.84 -18.16 -34.45
CA ALA A 201 24.62 -18.38 -35.65
C ALA A 201 24.17 -17.51 -36.81
N PHE A 202 22.86 -17.27 -36.90
CA PHE A 202 22.25 -16.48 -37.96
C PHE A 202 20.85 -15.99 -37.55
N ILE A 203 20.41 -14.95 -38.24
CA ILE A 203 19.02 -14.47 -38.27
C ILE A 203 18.56 -14.56 -39.73
N LYS A 204 17.47 -15.29 -39.98
CA LYS A 204 16.85 -15.40 -41.30
C LYS A 204 15.48 -14.73 -41.29
N ARG A 205 15.35 -13.73 -42.16
CA ARG A 205 14.07 -13.11 -42.53
C ARG A 205 13.47 -13.90 -43.70
N THR A 206 12.25 -14.39 -43.53
CA THR A 206 11.52 -15.16 -44.55
C THR A 206 10.57 -14.24 -45.31
N PRO A 207 10.54 -14.30 -46.66
CA PRO A 207 9.74 -13.37 -47.45
C PRO A 207 8.23 -13.58 -47.25
N LYS A 208 7.47 -12.48 -47.38
CA LYS A 208 6.00 -12.53 -47.48
C LYS A 208 5.58 -13.04 -48.86
N TRP A 209 4.53 -13.85 -48.93
CA TRP A 209 3.88 -14.21 -50.19
C TRP A 209 2.92 -13.11 -50.62
N THR A 210 3.41 -12.13 -51.39
CA THR A 210 2.55 -11.03 -51.88
C THR A 210 2.53 -10.86 -53.40
N ASP A 211 3.49 -11.38 -54.17
CA ASP A 211 3.46 -11.25 -55.63
C ASP A 211 4.12 -12.42 -56.38
N LEU A 212 3.39 -13.04 -57.31
CA LEU A 212 3.79 -14.24 -58.06
C LEU A 212 4.94 -13.98 -59.06
N ALA A 213 5.13 -12.72 -59.47
CA ALA A 213 6.15 -12.33 -60.43
C ALA A 213 7.56 -12.15 -59.82
N GLU A 214 7.66 -11.84 -58.52
CA GLU A 214 8.94 -11.77 -57.78
C GLU A 214 9.40 -13.16 -57.27
N LEU A 215 8.52 -14.16 -57.37
CA LEU A 215 8.70 -15.47 -56.77
C LEU A 215 9.85 -16.30 -57.40
N LEU A 216 10.06 -16.21 -58.72
CA LEU A 216 11.00 -17.09 -59.44
C LEU A 216 12.49 -16.72 -59.24
N ASP A 217 12.84 -15.43 -59.21
CA ASP A 217 14.23 -14.98 -59.03
C ASP A 217 14.67 -15.01 -57.56
N LEU A 218 13.76 -14.72 -56.62
CA LEU A 218 14.02 -14.87 -55.18
C LEU A 218 14.17 -16.34 -54.75
N PHE A 219 13.49 -17.27 -55.44
CA PHE A 219 13.45 -18.68 -55.05
C PHE A 219 14.81 -19.37 -55.11
N LEU A 220 15.60 -19.22 -56.18
CA LEU A 220 16.86 -19.97 -56.32
C LEU A 220 17.93 -19.48 -55.33
N ASP A 221 18.05 -18.16 -55.14
CA ASP A 221 19.02 -17.56 -54.21
C ASP A 221 18.63 -17.83 -52.74
N ASP A 222 17.34 -17.83 -52.41
CA ASP A 222 16.90 -18.22 -51.06
C ASP A 222 17.08 -19.71 -50.78
N LEU A 223 16.82 -20.59 -51.75
CA LEU A 223 17.00 -22.04 -51.55
C LEU A 223 18.46 -22.42 -51.24
N GLU A 224 19.42 -21.81 -51.94
CA GLU A 224 20.84 -22.05 -51.68
C GLU A 224 21.26 -21.54 -50.29
N LYS A 225 20.72 -20.38 -49.87
CA LYS A 225 20.89 -19.86 -48.50
C LYS A 225 20.28 -20.78 -47.46
N PHE A 226 19.04 -21.24 -47.63
CA PHE A 226 18.38 -22.17 -46.70
C PHE A 226 19.19 -23.45 -46.53
N HIS A 227 19.67 -24.04 -47.62
CA HIS A 227 20.54 -25.21 -47.56
C HIS A 227 21.85 -24.95 -46.78
N SER A 228 22.47 -23.77 -46.94
CA SER A 228 23.64 -23.35 -46.15
C SER A 228 23.32 -23.18 -44.65
N LEU A 229 22.17 -22.59 -44.31
CA LEU A 229 21.71 -22.41 -42.93
C LEU A 229 21.48 -23.75 -42.22
N MET A 230 20.90 -24.73 -42.92
CA MET A 230 20.67 -26.08 -42.37
C MET A 230 21.98 -26.83 -42.07
N LYS A 231 23.07 -26.53 -42.78
CA LYS A 231 24.43 -27.05 -42.52
C LYS A 231 25.16 -26.34 -41.37
N SER A 232 24.58 -25.31 -40.78
CA SER A 232 25.21 -24.59 -39.66
C SER A 232 25.43 -25.49 -38.44
N LYS A 233 26.38 -25.09 -37.57
CA LYS A 233 26.66 -25.78 -36.29
C LYS A 233 25.59 -25.57 -35.22
N ALA A 234 24.61 -24.70 -35.45
CA ALA A 234 23.51 -24.48 -34.52
C ALA A 234 22.57 -25.69 -34.53
N ASN A 235 22.29 -26.26 -33.37
CA ASN A 235 21.44 -27.45 -33.24
C ASN A 235 20.01 -27.12 -32.86
N VAL A 236 19.72 -25.86 -32.55
CA VAL A 236 18.41 -25.39 -32.13
C VAL A 236 18.02 -24.19 -32.99
N PHE A 237 16.84 -24.23 -33.57
CA PHE A 237 16.28 -23.15 -34.39
C PHE A 237 15.00 -22.64 -33.76
N ILE A 238 14.89 -21.33 -33.55
CA ILE A 238 13.66 -20.68 -33.09
C ILE A 238 12.97 -20.07 -34.30
N ALA A 239 11.71 -20.40 -34.50
CA ALA A 239 10.89 -19.86 -35.58
C ALA A 239 9.70 -19.08 -35.01
N HIS A 240 9.58 -17.82 -35.43
CA HIS A 240 8.45 -16.94 -35.13
C HIS A 240 7.73 -16.48 -36.40
N GLY A 241 6.41 -16.55 -36.44
CA GLY A 241 5.66 -16.18 -37.63
C GLY A 241 4.19 -16.55 -37.55
N THR A 242 3.40 -15.96 -38.43
CA THR A 242 1.98 -16.30 -38.61
C THR A 242 1.82 -17.60 -39.39
N LEU A 243 0.61 -18.17 -39.36
CA LEU A 243 0.24 -19.38 -40.10
C LEU A 243 0.78 -19.40 -41.55
N VAL A 244 0.61 -18.29 -42.27
CA VAL A 244 1.02 -18.16 -43.68
C VAL A 244 2.55 -18.23 -43.83
N SER A 245 3.29 -17.48 -43.03
CA SER A 245 4.74 -17.44 -43.12
C SER A 245 5.41 -18.73 -42.67
N MET A 246 4.73 -19.47 -41.79
CA MET A 246 5.13 -20.77 -41.30
C MET A 246 4.92 -21.88 -42.35
N LEU A 247 3.83 -21.83 -43.13
CA LEU A 247 3.66 -22.66 -44.32
C LEU A 247 4.75 -22.41 -45.36
N ASN A 248 5.15 -21.16 -45.56
CA ASN A 248 6.26 -20.82 -46.46
C ASN A 248 7.57 -21.46 -45.98
N LEU A 249 7.83 -21.43 -44.67
CA LEU A 249 9.02 -22.05 -44.08
C LEU A 249 9.03 -23.58 -44.31
N ILE A 250 7.89 -24.27 -44.11
CA ILE A 250 7.76 -25.70 -44.43
C ILE A 250 8.12 -25.96 -45.89
N TRP A 251 7.56 -25.16 -46.80
CA TRP A 251 7.77 -25.31 -48.23
C TRP A 251 9.26 -25.13 -48.60
N TYR A 252 9.92 -24.08 -48.09
CA TYR A 252 11.36 -23.87 -48.30
C TYR A 252 12.20 -25.01 -47.73
N LEU A 253 11.87 -25.51 -46.54
CA LEU A 253 12.60 -26.62 -45.91
C LEU A 253 12.44 -27.92 -46.70
N GLN A 254 11.25 -28.20 -47.24
CA GLN A 254 11.01 -29.39 -48.05
C GLN A 254 11.75 -29.33 -49.40
N VAL A 255 11.79 -28.16 -50.05
CA VAL A 255 12.48 -27.99 -51.33
C VAL A 255 14.00 -27.94 -51.15
N ALA A 256 14.50 -27.34 -50.06
CA ALA A 256 15.92 -27.25 -49.76
C ALA A 256 16.51 -28.55 -49.18
N ALA A 257 15.67 -29.44 -48.62
CA ALA A 257 16.10 -30.70 -48.00
C ALA A 257 15.88 -31.91 -48.93
N LEU A 258 16.75 -32.05 -49.93
CA LEU A 258 17.06 -33.36 -50.51
C LEU A 258 17.85 -34.17 -49.46
N ASP A 259 17.22 -35.21 -48.92
CA ASP A 259 17.81 -36.25 -48.06
C ASP A 259 18.64 -35.79 -46.85
N SER A 260 18.02 -35.62 -45.68
CA SER A 260 18.58 -36.08 -44.38
C SER A 260 17.76 -35.61 -43.18
N HIS A 261 17.64 -36.50 -42.19
CA HIS A 261 17.29 -36.17 -40.81
C HIS A 261 18.31 -35.18 -40.24
N THR A 262 18.07 -33.89 -40.44
CA THR A 262 18.86 -32.84 -39.80
C THR A 262 18.52 -32.93 -38.32
N GLY A 263 19.40 -33.47 -37.47
CA GLY A 263 19.20 -33.59 -36.02
C GLY A 263 19.15 -32.23 -35.31
N LYS A 264 18.23 -31.37 -35.75
CA LYS A 264 18.00 -30.00 -35.32
C LYS A 264 16.69 -29.98 -34.53
N VAL A 265 16.70 -29.25 -33.41
CA VAL A 265 15.51 -29.04 -32.58
C VAL A 265 14.86 -27.73 -33.00
N TRP A 266 13.61 -27.78 -33.40
CA TRP A 266 12.82 -26.58 -33.69
C TRP A 266 12.06 -26.13 -32.45
N ILE A 267 12.16 -24.86 -32.10
CA ILE A 267 11.33 -24.20 -31.11
C ILE A 267 10.40 -23.24 -31.86
N VAL A 268 9.10 -23.50 -31.84
CA VAL A 268 8.11 -22.67 -32.54
C VAL A 268 7.28 -21.88 -31.54
N THR A 269 6.94 -20.65 -31.91
CA THR A 269 6.03 -19.81 -31.10
C THR A 269 4.57 -20.24 -31.27
N GLU A 270 3.73 -19.90 -30.29
CA GLU A 270 2.28 -20.21 -30.21
C GLU A 270 1.51 -19.93 -31.49
N GLN A 271 1.89 -18.90 -32.25
CA GLN A 271 1.20 -18.54 -33.49
C GLN A 271 1.31 -19.64 -34.57
N TRP A 272 2.13 -20.66 -34.33
CA TRP A 272 2.15 -21.91 -35.09
C TRP A 272 1.04 -22.84 -34.59
N ASP A 273 -0.09 -22.84 -35.29
CA ASP A 273 -1.08 -23.90 -35.13
C ASP A 273 -0.69 -25.09 -36.01
N PHE A 274 -0.45 -26.26 -35.39
CA PHE A 274 -0.13 -27.48 -36.13
C PHE A 274 -1.35 -28.08 -36.81
N THR A 275 -2.58 -27.62 -36.48
CA THR A 275 -3.80 -28.08 -37.15
C THR A 275 -3.92 -27.42 -38.53
N LEU A 276 -3.45 -28.07 -39.60
CA LEU A 276 -3.36 -27.43 -40.92
C LEU A 276 -3.76 -28.34 -42.10
N SER A 277 -4.67 -27.80 -42.92
CA SER A 277 -4.93 -28.00 -44.37
C SER A 277 -5.02 -29.42 -44.97
N ASP A 278 -5.97 -29.62 -45.89
CA ASP A 278 -6.01 -30.76 -46.82
C ASP A 278 -4.71 -30.93 -47.63
N TYR A 279 -3.93 -29.87 -47.85
CA TYR A 279 -2.65 -29.93 -48.58
C TYR A 279 -1.58 -30.78 -47.88
N GLN A 280 -1.72 -30.96 -46.56
CA GLN A 280 -0.84 -31.81 -45.74
C GLN A 280 -1.22 -33.29 -45.74
N LYS A 281 -2.27 -33.72 -46.45
CA LYS A 281 -2.39 -35.15 -46.81
C LYS A 281 -1.18 -35.62 -47.65
N THR A 282 -0.50 -34.68 -48.32
CA THR A 282 0.68 -34.95 -49.18
C THR A 282 2.00 -34.38 -48.67
N MET A 283 2.00 -33.34 -47.82
CA MET A 283 3.23 -32.68 -47.35
C MET A 283 3.60 -33.13 -45.94
N ASP A 284 4.67 -33.92 -45.86
CA ASP A 284 5.11 -34.56 -44.63
C ASP A 284 5.78 -33.54 -43.68
N ILE A 285 5.29 -33.45 -42.43
CA ILE A 285 5.80 -32.52 -41.38
C ILE A 285 7.12 -33.04 -40.76
N HIS A 286 7.79 -33.97 -41.43
CA HIS A 286 9.06 -34.58 -41.02
C HIS A 286 10.13 -33.58 -40.57
N PRO A 287 10.31 -32.38 -41.18
CA PRO A 287 11.33 -31.43 -40.74
C PRO A 287 11.15 -30.91 -39.31
N PHE A 288 9.91 -30.94 -38.78
CA PHE A 288 9.57 -30.48 -37.44
C PHE A 288 9.30 -31.65 -36.47
N HIS A 289 9.66 -32.87 -36.86
CA HIS A 289 9.56 -34.01 -35.95
C HIS A 289 10.42 -33.77 -34.70
N GLY A 290 9.80 -33.83 -33.51
CA GLY A 290 10.46 -33.51 -32.24
C GLY A 290 10.60 -32.01 -31.94
N ALA A 291 9.86 -31.15 -32.66
CA ALA A 291 9.77 -29.73 -32.33
C ALA A 291 9.14 -29.49 -30.95
N ILE A 292 9.57 -28.42 -30.29
CA ILE A 292 9.02 -27.93 -29.03
C ILE A 292 8.20 -26.69 -29.35
N SER A 293 6.93 -26.67 -28.96
CA SER A 293 6.07 -25.50 -29.10
C SER A 293 5.62 -24.99 -27.74
N PHE A 294 5.40 -23.68 -27.66
CA PHE A 294 4.68 -23.07 -26.56
C PHE A 294 3.21 -22.96 -26.96
N SER A 295 2.30 -23.38 -26.08
CA SER A 295 0.86 -23.24 -26.29
C SER A 295 0.23 -22.33 -25.24
N ILE A 296 -0.86 -21.67 -25.61
CA ILE A 296 -1.71 -20.97 -24.64
C ILE A 296 -2.32 -22.02 -23.71
N HIS A 297 -2.29 -21.71 -22.41
CA HIS A 297 -2.95 -22.53 -21.42
C HIS A 297 -4.46 -22.61 -21.66
N SER A 298 -4.98 -23.83 -21.75
CA SER A 298 -6.41 -24.14 -21.82
C SER A 298 -6.77 -25.11 -20.70
N ASN A 299 -7.99 -24.97 -20.19
CA ASN A 299 -8.59 -25.95 -19.29
C ASN A 299 -9.58 -26.83 -20.05
N GLU A 300 -9.81 -28.03 -19.54
CA GLU A 300 -10.86 -28.90 -20.07
C GLU A 300 -12.23 -28.31 -19.72
N VAL A 301 -13.00 -27.96 -20.75
CA VAL A 301 -14.35 -27.44 -20.60
C VAL A 301 -15.34 -28.61 -20.60
N PRO A 302 -16.11 -28.82 -19.51
CA PRO A 302 -17.10 -29.88 -19.44
C PRO A 302 -18.10 -29.78 -20.61
N GLY A 303 -18.39 -30.91 -21.26
CA GLY A 303 -19.35 -30.97 -22.36
C GLY A 303 -18.82 -30.57 -23.74
N PHE A 304 -17.65 -29.93 -23.86
CA PHE A 304 -17.08 -29.57 -25.17
C PHE A 304 -16.80 -30.81 -26.04
N LYS A 305 -16.19 -31.85 -25.47
CA LYS A 305 -15.93 -33.12 -26.20
C LYS A 305 -17.22 -33.78 -26.65
N THR A 306 -18.19 -33.91 -25.75
CA THR A 306 -19.52 -34.47 -26.04
C THR A 306 -20.27 -33.65 -27.07
N PHE A 307 -20.09 -32.34 -27.09
CA PHE A 307 -20.63 -31.48 -28.13
C PHE A 307 -20.03 -31.81 -29.50
N LEU A 308 -18.70 -31.92 -29.61
CA LEU A 308 -18.02 -32.28 -30.86
C LEU A 308 -18.44 -33.67 -31.39
N GLU A 309 -18.64 -34.64 -30.50
CA GLU A 309 -19.11 -35.99 -30.85
C GLU A 309 -20.52 -36.00 -31.46
N ASN A 310 -21.36 -35.02 -31.12
CA ASN A 310 -22.74 -34.92 -31.58
C ASN A 310 -22.91 -34.08 -32.86
N VAL A 311 -21.83 -33.53 -33.42
CA VAL A 311 -21.87 -32.71 -34.64
C VAL A 311 -22.21 -33.60 -35.83
N GLN A 312 -23.17 -33.17 -36.64
CA GLN A 312 -23.57 -33.85 -37.88
C GLN A 312 -23.49 -32.91 -39.09
N PRO A 313 -23.18 -33.41 -40.30
CA PRO A 313 -23.03 -32.59 -41.50
C PRO A 313 -24.29 -31.79 -41.87
N PHE A 314 -25.47 -32.24 -41.46
CA PHE A 314 -26.77 -31.61 -41.77
C PHE A 314 -27.42 -30.88 -40.58
N TRP A 315 -26.66 -30.60 -39.51
CA TRP A 315 -27.22 -30.09 -38.24
C TRP A 315 -27.78 -28.65 -38.34
N ARG A 316 -27.20 -27.80 -39.20
CA ARG A 316 -27.73 -26.46 -39.53
C ARG A 316 -27.75 -26.25 -41.05
N ARG A 317 -28.87 -25.76 -41.60
CA ARG A 317 -29.10 -25.63 -43.06
C ARG A 317 -28.80 -24.23 -43.64
N GLU A 318 -28.40 -23.26 -42.82
CA GLU A 318 -28.49 -21.84 -43.19
C GLU A 318 -27.26 -21.28 -43.93
N ASP A 319 -26.05 -21.84 -43.75
CA ASP A 319 -24.79 -21.28 -44.27
C ASP A 319 -23.87 -22.26 -45.04
N GLY A 320 -24.12 -23.57 -44.98
CA GLY A 320 -23.39 -24.58 -45.77
C GLY A 320 -21.96 -24.89 -45.30
N PHE A 321 -21.40 -24.10 -44.38
CA PHE A 321 -20.01 -24.23 -43.93
C PHE A 321 -19.66 -25.61 -43.33
N ILE A 322 -20.55 -26.18 -42.51
CA ILE A 322 -20.35 -27.51 -41.91
C ILE A 322 -20.30 -28.60 -42.99
N GLN A 323 -21.05 -28.42 -44.09
CA GLN A 323 -21.08 -29.36 -45.20
C GLN A 323 -19.75 -29.31 -45.97
N ASP A 324 -19.29 -28.10 -46.31
CA ASP A 324 -18.01 -27.88 -46.97
C ASP A 324 -16.82 -28.41 -46.14
N PHE A 325 -16.86 -28.21 -44.82
CA PHE A 325 -15.87 -28.77 -43.92
C PHE A 325 -15.88 -30.30 -43.92
N TRP A 326 -17.06 -30.91 -43.85
CA TRP A 326 -17.21 -32.37 -43.78
C TRP A 326 -16.69 -33.04 -45.05
N GLU A 327 -17.04 -32.48 -46.21
CA GLU A 327 -16.60 -32.95 -47.53
C GLU A 327 -15.08 -32.87 -47.67
N LYS A 328 -14.47 -31.72 -47.31
CA LYS A 328 -13.02 -31.51 -47.35
C LYS A 328 -12.29 -32.46 -46.39
N THR A 329 -12.73 -32.48 -45.13
CA THR A 329 -12.11 -33.27 -44.06
C THR A 329 -12.01 -34.76 -44.41
N PHE A 330 -13.14 -35.36 -44.78
CA PHE A 330 -13.20 -36.78 -45.08
C PHE A 330 -12.91 -37.11 -46.55
N GLY A 331 -12.67 -36.09 -47.40
CA GLY A 331 -12.38 -36.26 -48.82
C GLY A 331 -13.53 -36.93 -49.57
N CYS A 332 -14.76 -36.54 -49.25
CA CYS A 332 -15.98 -37.16 -49.77
C CYS A 332 -17.00 -36.10 -50.22
N LEU A 333 -18.03 -36.49 -50.97
CA LEU A 333 -19.10 -35.59 -51.41
C LEU A 333 -20.41 -35.89 -50.65
N LEU A 334 -21.03 -34.86 -50.08
CA LEU A 334 -22.39 -34.93 -49.55
C LEU A 334 -23.37 -34.86 -50.71
N LYS A 335 -24.45 -35.63 -50.61
CA LYS A 335 -25.43 -35.74 -51.70
C LYS A 335 -26.26 -34.45 -51.80
N ASN A 336 -25.89 -33.55 -52.72
CA ASN A 336 -26.72 -32.41 -53.10
C ASN A 336 -27.50 -32.70 -54.39
N ASP A 337 -28.74 -32.22 -54.47
CA ASP A 337 -29.80 -32.54 -55.46
C ASP A 337 -29.51 -32.17 -56.94
N LYS A 338 -28.25 -31.92 -57.33
CA LYS A 338 -27.89 -31.65 -58.73
C LYS A 338 -26.55 -32.33 -59.07
N MET A 339 -26.64 -33.48 -59.72
CA MET A 339 -25.50 -34.13 -60.35
C MET A 339 -25.15 -33.40 -61.66
N ASP A 340 -23.92 -32.90 -61.76
CA ASP A 340 -23.23 -32.76 -63.05
C ASP A 340 -22.41 -34.05 -63.26
N GLU A 341 -22.50 -34.64 -64.45
CA GLU A 341 -22.14 -36.04 -64.79
C GLU A 341 -20.61 -36.34 -64.82
N ASP A 342 -19.73 -35.48 -64.32
CA ASP A 342 -18.26 -35.59 -64.53
C ASP A 342 -17.41 -35.93 -63.28
N GLU A 343 -17.98 -36.25 -62.12
CA GLU A 343 -17.22 -36.59 -60.88
C GLU A 343 -17.36 -38.06 -60.44
N GLU A 344 -17.14 -39.02 -61.33
CA GLU A 344 -17.28 -40.47 -61.05
C GLU A 344 -16.17 -41.09 -60.16
N SER A 345 -15.27 -40.29 -59.56
CA SER A 345 -14.10 -40.80 -58.80
C SER A 345 -14.02 -40.39 -57.32
N LYS A 346 -14.92 -39.54 -56.79
CA LYS A 346 -14.91 -39.15 -55.37
C LYS A 346 -15.87 -40.00 -54.52
N LYS A 347 -15.40 -40.40 -53.34
CA LYS A 347 -16.16 -41.21 -52.37
C LYS A 347 -17.38 -40.43 -51.86
N GLN A 348 -18.54 -41.08 -51.68
CA GLN A 348 -19.72 -40.47 -51.06
C GLN A 348 -19.56 -40.43 -49.53
N CYS A 349 -19.91 -39.31 -48.89
CA CYS A 349 -19.97 -39.23 -47.42
C CYS A 349 -21.18 -40.02 -46.89
N THR A 350 -21.02 -40.76 -45.80
CA THR A 350 -22.11 -41.49 -45.12
C THR A 350 -22.86 -40.61 -44.12
N GLY A 351 -22.21 -39.56 -43.60
CA GLY A 351 -22.73 -38.72 -42.52
C GLY A 351 -22.53 -39.33 -41.12
N GLU A 352 -21.90 -40.50 -41.03
CA GLU A 352 -21.54 -41.21 -39.80
C GLU A 352 -20.02 -41.18 -39.54
N GLU A 353 -19.27 -40.38 -40.30
CA GLU A 353 -17.84 -40.20 -40.08
C GLU A 353 -17.58 -39.58 -38.70
N ASN A 354 -16.50 -40.01 -38.04
CA ASN A 354 -16.18 -39.57 -36.67
C ASN A 354 -14.94 -38.68 -36.66
N LEU A 355 -15.07 -37.48 -36.09
CA LEU A 355 -13.99 -36.52 -35.89
C LEU A 355 -12.87 -37.04 -35.00
N GLU A 356 -13.15 -37.95 -34.06
CA GLU A 356 -12.12 -38.58 -33.20
C GLU A 356 -11.13 -39.45 -33.97
N ASN A 357 -11.50 -39.93 -35.16
CA ASN A 357 -10.62 -40.76 -35.99
C ASN A 357 -9.61 -39.93 -36.78
N LEU A 358 -9.71 -38.60 -36.74
CA LEU A 358 -8.78 -37.72 -37.43
C LEU A 358 -7.46 -37.63 -36.64
N PRO A 359 -6.30 -37.52 -37.32
CA PRO A 359 -5.04 -37.23 -36.65
C PRO A 359 -5.16 -35.92 -35.86
N GLY A 360 -4.56 -35.85 -34.66
CA GLY A 360 -4.55 -34.62 -33.85
C GLY A 360 -3.86 -33.44 -34.53
N THR A 361 -2.94 -33.70 -35.47
CA THR A 361 -2.33 -32.68 -36.35
C THR A 361 -3.29 -32.13 -37.40
N PHE A 362 -4.47 -32.73 -37.56
CA PHE A 362 -5.49 -32.30 -38.51
C PHE A 362 -6.71 -31.71 -37.79
N PHE A 363 -7.18 -32.37 -36.72
CA PHE A 363 -8.28 -31.89 -35.90
C PHE A 363 -8.10 -32.33 -34.44
N GLU A 364 -8.16 -31.37 -33.52
CA GLU A 364 -8.02 -31.65 -32.09
C GLU A 364 -9.38 -31.70 -31.39
N MET A 365 -9.71 -32.86 -30.80
CA MET A 365 -10.94 -33.06 -30.02
C MET A 365 -10.93 -32.32 -28.67
N ARG A 366 -9.80 -31.74 -28.28
CA ARG A 366 -9.63 -30.94 -27.06
C ARG A 366 -9.71 -29.45 -27.39
N MET A 367 -10.13 -28.66 -26.42
CA MET A 367 -10.20 -27.22 -26.62
C MET A 367 -8.78 -26.64 -26.73
N THR A 368 -8.44 -26.07 -27.89
CA THR A 368 -7.17 -25.38 -28.09
C THR A 368 -7.12 -24.11 -27.25
N GLY A 369 -5.93 -23.63 -26.89
CA GLY A 369 -5.78 -22.42 -26.07
C GLY A 369 -6.40 -21.17 -26.70
N HIS A 370 -6.34 -21.07 -28.02
CA HIS A 370 -7.06 -20.08 -28.78
C HIS A 370 -8.59 -20.21 -28.68
N SER A 371 -9.14 -21.42 -28.86
CA SER A 371 -10.58 -21.68 -28.69
C SER A 371 -11.06 -21.37 -27.27
N TYR A 372 -10.21 -21.66 -26.28
CA TYR A 372 -10.46 -21.32 -24.88
C TYR A 372 -10.49 -19.81 -24.63
N ASN A 373 -9.63 -19.04 -25.29
CA ASN A 373 -9.66 -17.58 -25.22
C ASN A 373 -10.95 -17.00 -25.81
N ILE A 374 -11.49 -17.57 -26.89
CA ILE A 374 -12.79 -17.17 -27.42
C ILE A 374 -13.90 -17.48 -26.42
N TYR A 375 -13.89 -18.69 -25.85
CA TYR A 375 -14.85 -19.12 -24.83
C TYR A 375 -14.84 -18.15 -23.63
N ASN A 376 -13.65 -17.78 -23.15
CA ASN A 376 -13.48 -16.79 -22.08
C ASN A 376 -13.91 -15.38 -22.51
N ALA A 377 -13.69 -15.00 -23.77
CA ALA A 377 -14.13 -13.72 -24.31
C ALA A 377 -15.65 -13.60 -24.29
N ALA A 378 -16.35 -14.66 -24.74
CA ALA A 378 -17.81 -14.72 -24.74
C ALA A 378 -18.37 -14.61 -23.30
N HIS A 379 -17.79 -15.37 -22.35
CA HIS A 379 -18.14 -15.27 -20.94
C HIS A 379 -17.87 -13.88 -20.35
N SER A 380 -16.74 -13.28 -20.67
CA SER A 380 -16.39 -11.93 -20.21
C SER A 380 -17.40 -10.88 -20.69
N ILE A 381 -17.84 -10.98 -21.95
CA ILE A 381 -18.91 -10.12 -22.50
C ILE A 381 -20.22 -10.38 -21.73
N ALA A 382 -20.60 -11.64 -21.54
CA ALA A 382 -21.82 -12.01 -20.84
C ALA A 382 -21.87 -11.48 -19.40
N HIS A 383 -20.81 -11.66 -18.61
CA HIS A 383 -20.69 -11.14 -17.25
C HIS A 383 -20.68 -9.61 -17.20
N THR A 384 -20.03 -8.96 -18.17
CA THR A 384 -20.02 -7.50 -18.26
C THR A 384 -21.42 -6.99 -18.53
N LEU A 385 -22.13 -7.60 -19.48
CA LEU A 385 -23.52 -7.27 -19.77
C LEU A 385 -24.41 -7.50 -18.55
N HIS A 386 -24.26 -8.62 -17.86
CA HIS A 386 -25.04 -8.95 -16.67
C HIS A 386 -24.86 -7.90 -15.57
N THR A 387 -23.61 -7.53 -15.25
CA THR A 387 -23.30 -6.47 -14.27
C THR A 387 -23.95 -5.13 -14.65
N ILE A 388 -23.90 -4.76 -15.94
CA ILE A 388 -24.54 -3.53 -16.42
C ILE A 388 -26.07 -3.60 -16.29
N TYR A 389 -26.67 -4.76 -16.58
CA TYR A 389 -28.10 -4.98 -16.42
C TYR A 389 -28.52 -4.90 -14.95
N GLU A 390 -27.79 -5.55 -14.04
CA GLU A 390 -28.06 -5.49 -12.59
C GLU A 390 -27.93 -4.06 -12.05
N ALA A 391 -26.85 -3.35 -12.40
CA ALA A 391 -26.65 -1.97 -11.97
C ALA A 391 -27.81 -1.06 -12.42
N ARG A 392 -28.33 -1.28 -13.64
CA ARG A 392 -29.49 -0.55 -14.17
C ARG A 392 -30.82 -0.98 -13.55
N ALA A 393 -30.99 -2.27 -13.23
CA ALA A 393 -32.17 -2.78 -12.52
C ALA A 393 -32.25 -2.21 -11.10
N ASN A 394 -31.14 -2.17 -10.37
CA ASN A 394 -31.04 -1.57 -9.04
C ASN A 394 -31.28 -0.05 -9.07
N ALA A 395 -30.87 0.64 -10.15
CA ALA A 395 -31.21 2.04 -10.36
C ALA A 395 -32.70 2.28 -10.66
N ARG A 396 -33.38 1.34 -11.38
CA ARG A 396 -34.83 1.39 -11.64
C ARG A 396 -35.68 1.26 -10.38
N ALA A 397 -35.22 0.54 -9.35
CA ALA A 397 -35.94 0.42 -8.07
C ALA A 397 -36.14 1.78 -7.34
N ARG A 398 -35.56 2.88 -7.83
CA ARG A 398 -35.64 4.23 -7.26
C ARG A 398 -36.44 5.25 -8.11
N ILE A 399 -37.02 4.88 -9.25
CA ILE A 399 -37.72 5.82 -10.18
C ILE A 399 -39.03 5.20 -10.71
N PRO A 400 -40.15 5.96 -10.87
CA PRO A 400 -41.42 5.43 -11.37
C PRO A 400 -41.37 4.95 -12.82
N GLU A 401 -42.23 3.97 -13.10
CA GLU A 401 -42.31 3.05 -14.24
C GLU A 401 -42.57 3.69 -15.62
N GLU A 402 -42.82 5.00 -15.73
CA GLU A 402 -43.29 5.64 -16.98
C GLU A 402 -42.20 6.13 -17.95
N SER A 403 -40.91 5.95 -17.62
CA SER A 403 -39.78 6.26 -18.55
C SER A 403 -39.29 5.02 -19.33
N LEU A 404 -40.19 4.07 -19.58
CA LEU A 404 -39.93 2.72 -20.08
C LEU A 404 -39.65 2.59 -21.58
N LYS A 405 -38.99 3.58 -22.19
CA LYS A 405 -38.49 3.47 -23.56
C LYS A 405 -37.07 4.01 -23.61
N PHE A 406 -36.06 3.19 -23.30
CA PHE A 406 -34.73 3.25 -23.92
C PHE A 406 -33.86 2.06 -23.45
N TRP A 407 -34.11 0.88 -24.03
CA TRP A 407 -33.15 -0.23 -24.05
C TRP A 407 -32.02 0.07 -25.06
N HIS A 408 -31.29 1.17 -24.88
CA HIS A 408 -30.14 1.54 -25.71
C HIS A 408 -28.85 1.38 -24.89
N LEU A 409 -28.42 0.13 -24.73
CA LEU A 409 -27.03 -0.14 -24.36
C LEU A 409 -26.16 0.32 -25.53
N GLN A 410 -25.27 1.27 -25.28
CA GLN A 410 -24.32 1.72 -26.28
C GLN A 410 -23.05 0.87 -26.18
N PRO A 411 -22.38 0.50 -27.29
CA PRO A 411 -21.22 -0.41 -27.26
C PRO A 411 -20.11 0.04 -26.29
N TRP A 412 -19.87 1.35 -26.17
CA TRP A 412 -18.90 1.93 -25.22
C TRP A 412 -19.33 1.89 -23.75
N GLN A 413 -20.48 1.30 -23.42
CA GLN A 413 -20.88 1.08 -22.02
C GLN A 413 -20.48 -0.31 -21.53
N VAL A 414 -20.06 -1.19 -22.44
CA VAL A 414 -19.62 -2.57 -22.18
C VAL A 414 -18.09 -2.61 -21.96
N LEU A 415 -17.49 -1.51 -21.51
CA LEU A 415 -16.08 -1.50 -21.12
C LEU A 415 -15.94 -2.25 -19.79
N PRO A 416 -15.23 -3.41 -19.75
CA PRO A 416 -14.90 -4.04 -18.49
C PRO A 416 -13.93 -3.16 -17.71
N ILE A 417 -14.19 -2.98 -16.42
CA ILE A 417 -13.20 -2.45 -15.49
C ILE A 417 -12.25 -3.61 -15.19
N SER A 418 -11.18 -3.73 -15.98
CA SER A 418 -10.17 -4.79 -15.81
C SER A 418 -9.23 -4.46 -14.65
N VAL A 419 -9.72 -4.63 -13.42
CA VAL A 419 -8.92 -4.58 -12.19
C VAL A 419 -8.71 -5.98 -11.65
N CYS A 420 -7.48 -6.29 -11.24
CA CYS A 420 -7.15 -7.62 -10.70
C CYS A 420 -7.80 -7.87 -9.33
N ASN A 421 -7.95 -6.80 -8.53
CA ASN A 421 -8.58 -6.82 -7.22
C ASN A 421 -9.33 -5.52 -6.99
N ASP A 422 -10.22 -5.50 -5.99
CA ASP A 422 -10.90 -4.29 -5.54
C ASP A 422 -9.93 -3.28 -4.92
N HIS A 423 -10.30 -2.00 -4.98
CA HIS A 423 -9.52 -0.91 -4.39
C HIS A 423 -9.49 -0.98 -2.87
N CYS A 424 -8.34 -0.68 -2.26
CA CYS A 424 -8.22 -0.66 -0.80
C CYS A 424 -8.99 0.51 -0.17
N HIS A 425 -9.71 0.24 0.92
CA HIS A 425 -10.37 1.29 1.71
C HIS A 425 -9.36 2.07 2.56
N PRO A 426 -9.69 3.32 2.98
CA PRO A 426 -8.87 4.06 3.94
C PRO A 426 -8.59 3.22 5.21
N GLY A 427 -7.38 3.34 5.75
CA GLY A 427 -6.86 2.46 6.80
C GLY A 427 -6.08 1.23 6.29
N LEU A 428 -6.23 0.90 5.00
CA LEU A 428 -5.53 -0.20 4.35
C LEU A 428 -4.56 0.33 3.28
N TYR A 429 -3.49 -0.43 3.00
CA TYR A 429 -2.55 -0.14 1.92
C TYR A 429 -2.31 -1.37 1.03
N LYS A 430 -1.80 -1.12 -0.18
CA LYS A 430 -1.53 -2.17 -1.16
C LYS A 430 -0.26 -2.94 -0.83
N LYS A 431 -0.38 -4.26 -0.73
CA LYS A 431 0.76 -5.17 -0.67
C LYS A 431 0.72 -6.09 -1.88
N LYS A 432 1.78 -6.08 -2.68
CA LYS A 432 1.92 -6.97 -3.84
C LYS A 432 1.72 -8.43 -3.40
N LYS A 433 0.89 -9.17 -4.14
CA LYS A 433 0.72 -10.61 -3.95
C LYS A 433 1.93 -11.32 -4.56
N GLU A 434 2.64 -12.11 -3.76
CA GLU A 434 3.82 -12.86 -4.23
C GLU A 434 3.41 -13.85 -5.32
N GLY A 435 4.18 -13.90 -6.42
CA GLY A 435 3.91 -14.75 -7.58
C GLY A 435 2.98 -14.16 -8.64
N GLU A 436 2.38 -12.99 -8.41
CA GLU A 436 1.39 -12.37 -9.31
C GLU A 436 1.91 -11.06 -9.97
N PRO A 437 1.25 -10.57 -11.05
CA PRO A 437 1.59 -9.30 -11.70
C PRO A 437 1.50 -8.08 -10.75
N PHE A 438 2.20 -6.98 -11.06
CA PHE A 438 2.28 -5.80 -10.16
C PHE A 438 0.92 -5.14 -9.86
N CYS A 439 -0.06 -5.28 -10.77
CA CYS A 439 -1.41 -4.76 -10.60
C CYS A 439 -2.27 -5.63 -9.66
N CYS A 440 -1.79 -6.81 -9.25
CA CYS A 440 -2.46 -7.72 -8.34
C CYS A 440 -1.89 -7.61 -6.91
N TYR A 441 -2.63 -6.93 -6.04
CA TYR A 441 -2.27 -6.72 -4.65
C TYR A 441 -3.39 -7.14 -3.69
N ILE A 442 -3.02 -7.35 -2.43
CA ILE A 442 -3.95 -7.52 -1.32
C ILE A 442 -3.97 -6.23 -0.48
N CYS A 443 -5.10 -5.95 0.15
CA CYS A 443 -5.24 -4.82 1.07
C CYS A 443 -4.86 -5.25 2.48
N VAL A 444 -3.88 -4.56 3.07
CA VAL A 444 -3.30 -4.89 4.38
C VAL A 444 -3.49 -3.70 5.33
N PRO A 445 -3.80 -3.94 6.63
CA PRO A 445 -3.90 -2.86 7.62
C PRO A 445 -2.59 -2.08 7.73
N CYS A 446 -2.70 -0.77 7.91
CA CYS A 446 -1.52 0.04 8.17
C CYS A 446 -0.79 -0.41 9.46
N PRO A 447 0.54 -0.28 9.50
CA PRO A 447 1.28 -0.47 10.75
C PRO A 447 0.89 0.59 11.79
N GLU A 448 1.13 0.31 13.07
CA GLU A 448 0.94 1.28 14.16
C GLU A 448 1.68 2.61 13.85
N ARG A 449 1.05 3.74 14.22
CA ARG A 449 1.44 5.14 13.90
C ARG A 449 1.32 5.59 12.44
N LYS A 450 1.03 4.68 11.50
CA LYS A 450 0.79 5.05 10.10
C LYS A 450 -0.69 5.04 9.78
N ILE A 451 -1.07 5.85 8.79
CA ILE A 451 -2.43 5.98 8.31
C ILE A 451 -2.51 5.90 6.79
N SER A 452 -3.71 5.59 6.29
CA SER A 452 -4.08 5.66 4.89
C SER A 452 -5.38 6.46 4.78
N THR A 453 -5.28 7.71 4.30
CA THR A 453 -6.43 8.63 4.20
C THR A 453 -7.23 8.45 2.93
N GLN A 454 -6.57 8.05 1.84
CA GLN A 454 -7.15 7.90 0.51
C GLN A 454 -7.41 6.44 0.19
N LYS A 455 -8.39 6.20 -0.69
CA LYS A 455 -8.60 4.87 -1.26
C LYS A 455 -7.38 4.48 -2.10
N ASP A 456 -7.01 3.21 -2.02
CA ASP A 456 -6.02 2.58 -2.88
C ASP A 456 -4.60 3.20 -2.81
N MET A 457 -4.15 3.53 -1.60
CA MET A 457 -2.79 3.99 -1.32
C MET A 457 -1.75 2.87 -1.44
N ASP A 458 -0.60 3.17 -2.06
CA ASP A 458 0.54 2.24 -2.18
C ASP A 458 1.30 2.07 -0.85
N PHE A 459 1.31 3.10 -0.01
CA PHE A 459 2.02 3.11 1.26
C PHE A 459 1.26 3.94 2.29
N CYS A 460 1.36 3.52 3.56
CA CYS A 460 0.82 4.29 4.67
C CYS A 460 1.75 5.48 5.00
N THR A 461 1.15 6.63 5.28
CA THR A 461 1.84 7.84 5.71
C THR A 461 1.94 7.88 7.24
N GLU A 462 3.07 8.34 7.77
CA GLU A 462 3.26 8.48 9.22
C GLU A 462 2.63 9.78 9.73
N CYS A 463 1.96 9.73 10.88
CA CYS A 463 1.40 10.92 11.53
C CYS A 463 2.51 11.85 12.04
N GLN A 464 2.23 13.16 12.14
CA GLN A 464 3.16 14.11 12.74
C GLN A 464 3.39 13.79 14.23
N GLU A 465 4.51 14.24 14.80
CA GLU A 465 4.90 13.90 16.19
C GLU A 465 3.84 14.30 17.24
N ASP A 466 3.08 15.35 16.94
CA ASP A 466 2.01 15.90 17.79
C ASP A 466 0.68 15.13 17.67
N GLU A 467 0.62 14.12 16.80
CA GLU A 467 -0.59 13.39 16.44
C GLU A 467 -0.38 11.87 16.59
N TYR A 468 -1.47 11.11 16.66
CA TYR A 468 -1.46 9.66 16.69
C TYR A 468 -2.54 9.09 15.75
N SER A 469 -2.30 7.88 15.25
CA SER A 469 -3.22 7.17 14.36
C SER A 469 -4.46 6.71 15.11
N ASN A 470 -5.65 6.89 14.54
CA ASN A 470 -6.89 6.38 15.12
C ASN A 470 -7.01 4.84 14.99
N ILE A 471 -8.00 4.24 15.64
CA ILE A 471 -8.21 2.76 15.64
C ILE A 471 -8.37 2.21 14.21
N GLU A 472 -9.06 2.94 13.33
CA GLU A 472 -9.27 2.55 11.93
C GLU A 472 -8.09 2.93 11.02
N GLN A 473 -7.05 3.59 11.57
CA GLN A 473 -5.83 4.01 10.87
C GLN A 473 -6.07 4.84 9.61
N ASN A 474 -7.18 5.58 9.57
CA ASN A 474 -7.61 6.41 8.45
C ASN A 474 -7.39 7.91 8.70
N GLN A 475 -7.13 8.33 9.93
CA GLN A 475 -6.90 9.73 10.30
C GLN A 475 -5.89 9.88 11.45
N CYS A 476 -5.16 10.99 11.44
CA CYS A 476 -4.31 11.41 12.55
C CYS A 476 -5.14 12.26 13.51
N ILE A 477 -5.06 11.95 14.81
CA ILE A 477 -5.74 12.66 15.90
C ILE A 477 -4.68 13.41 16.71
N PRO A 478 -4.87 14.68 17.04
CA PRO A 478 -3.92 15.43 17.87
C PRO A 478 -3.84 14.86 19.29
N LYS A 479 -2.62 14.69 19.79
CA LYS A 479 -2.37 14.26 21.17
C LYS A 479 -2.79 15.35 22.16
N LEU A 480 -3.32 14.94 23.31
CA LEU A 480 -3.78 15.86 24.35
C LEU A 480 -2.61 16.38 25.20
N LEU A 481 -2.64 17.67 25.54
CA LEU A 481 -1.62 18.29 26.40
C LEU A 481 -1.85 17.91 27.87
N ASN A 482 -0.87 17.23 28.49
CA ASN A 482 -0.90 16.84 29.89
C ASN A 482 0.00 17.76 30.75
N TYR A 483 -0.64 18.63 31.54
CA TYR A 483 0.00 19.50 32.53
C TYR A 483 -0.93 19.72 33.75
N LEU A 484 -0.37 20.17 34.88
CA LEU A 484 -1.16 20.49 36.08
C LEU A 484 -1.91 21.82 35.89
N SER A 485 -3.12 21.73 35.35
CA SER A 485 -4.01 22.90 35.16
C SER A 485 -4.69 23.33 36.47
N TYR A 486 -4.96 24.64 36.57
CA TYR A 486 -5.77 25.22 37.63
C TYR A 486 -7.20 24.70 37.65
N GLU A 487 -7.70 24.18 36.52
CA GLU A 487 -9.07 23.68 36.40
C GLU A 487 -9.23 22.24 36.92
N GLN A 488 -8.12 21.49 37.04
CA GLN A 488 -8.15 20.11 37.52
C GLN A 488 -8.26 20.06 39.05
N LEU A 489 -8.90 19.01 39.58
CA LEU A 489 -9.12 18.82 41.03
C LEU A 489 -7.82 18.98 41.84
N LEU A 490 -6.75 18.30 41.42
CA LEU A 490 -5.42 18.35 42.10
C LEU A 490 -4.78 19.75 42.06
N GLY A 491 -4.95 20.48 40.95
CA GLY A 491 -4.47 21.86 40.80
C GLY A 491 -5.25 22.83 41.68
N MET A 492 -6.59 22.74 41.66
CA MET A 492 -7.47 23.55 42.51
C MET A 492 -7.19 23.31 44.00
N THR A 493 -7.09 22.07 44.45
CA THR A 493 -6.82 21.76 45.87
C THR A 493 -5.46 22.30 46.32
N SER A 494 -4.45 22.23 45.45
CA SER A 494 -3.11 22.73 45.74
C SER A 494 -3.07 24.26 45.83
N MET A 495 -3.75 24.95 44.91
CA MET A 495 -3.88 26.41 44.92
C MET A 495 -4.60 26.90 46.18
N VAL A 496 -5.77 26.33 46.50
CA VAL A 496 -6.55 26.72 47.68
C VAL A 496 -5.75 26.49 48.96
N SER A 497 -5.04 25.36 49.06
CA SER A 497 -4.18 25.05 50.21
C SER A 497 -3.02 26.03 50.35
N SER A 498 -2.33 26.36 49.26
CA SER A 498 -1.25 27.36 49.22
C SER A 498 -1.73 28.73 49.71
N ILE A 499 -2.85 29.22 49.20
CA ILE A 499 -3.42 30.52 49.59
C ILE A 499 -3.86 30.50 51.06
N ALA A 500 -4.51 29.43 51.52
CA ALA A 500 -4.93 29.30 52.91
C ALA A 500 -3.72 29.33 53.87
N PHE A 501 -2.64 28.59 53.57
CA PHE A 501 -1.42 28.61 54.39
C PHE A 501 -0.67 29.95 54.33
N ALA A 502 -0.66 30.63 53.19
CA ALA A 502 -0.11 31.98 53.09
C ALA A 502 -0.90 32.98 53.96
N LEU A 503 -2.23 32.95 53.91
CA LEU A 503 -3.11 33.81 54.71
C LEU A 503 -2.96 33.56 56.22
N THR A 504 -2.90 32.29 56.63
CA THR A 504 -2.63 31.95 58.04
C THR A 504 -1.26 32.44 58.49
N THR A 505 -0.23 32.36 57.65
CA THR A 505 1.11 32.90 57.96
C THR A 505 1.09 34.42 58.10
N VAL A 506 0.37 35.12 57.22
CA VAL A 506 0.17 36.59 57.32
C VAL A 506 -0.57 36.95 58.60
N TRP A 507 -1.58 36.18 59.01
CA TRP A 507 -2.29 36.38 60.27
C TRP A 507 -1.38 36.19 61.48
N VAL A 508 -0.53 35.16 61.48
CA VAL A 508 0.50 34.96 62.51
C VAL A 508 1.48 36.13 62.53
N LEU A 509 2.00 36.56 61.38
CA LEU A 509 2.91 37.71 61.27
C LEU A 509 2.29 38.99 61.83
N ARG A 510 1.02 39.28 61.49
CA ARG A 510 0.27 40.43 62.03
C ARG A 510 0.12 40.35 63.55
N THR A 511 -0.11 39.15 64.09
CA THR A 511 -0.23 38.94 65.54
C THR A 511 1.10 39.23 66.25
N PHE A 512 2.21 38.72 65.73
CA PHE A 512 3.55 39.00 66.28
C PHE A 512 3.94 40.48 66.15
N TRP A 513 3.55 41.14 65.06
CA TRP A 513 3.78 42.58 64.87
C TRP A 513 2.98 43.42 65.87
N LYS A 514 1.68 43.14 66.04
CA LYS A 514 0.81 43.86 66.99
C LYS A 514 1.28 43.70 68.43
N HIS A 515 1.73 42.51 68.81
CA HIS A 515 2.23 42.21 70.15
C HIS A 515 3.76 42.32 70.26
N GLN A 516 4.40 43.14 69.42
CA GLN A 516 5.86 43.22 69.37
C GLN A 516 6.51 43.52 70.73
N ASP A 517 5.86 44.33 71.58
CA ASP A 517 6.42 44.80 72.86
C ASP A 517 6.30 43.81 74.01
N THR A 518 5.60 42.71 73.80
CA THR A 518 5.45 41.64 74.77
C THR A 518 6.76 40.89 75.02
N PRO A 519 7.02 40.44 76.26
CA PRO A 519 8.29 39.81 76.61
C PRO A 519 8.52 38.48 75.88
N ILE A 520 7.47 37.74 75.51
CA ILE A 520 7.56 36.51 74.71
C ILE A 520 8.13 36.79 73.31
N VAL A 521 7.68 37.87 72.65
CA VAL A 521 8.16 38.26 71.31
C VAL A 521 9.57 38.87 71.36
N LYS A 522 9.89 39.63 72.42
CA LYS A 522 11.25 40.16 72.64
C LYS A 522 12.28 39.05 72.92
N ALA A 523 11.93 38.04 73.72
CA ALA A 523 12.81 36.91 74.04
C ALA A 523 13.13 36.05 72.80
N ASN A 524 12.21 36.00 71.85
CA ASN A 524 12.30 35.20 70.64
C ASN A 524 12.87 35.98 69.42
N ASN A 525 13.88 36.83 69.64
CA ASN A 525 14.60 37.63 68.63
C ASN A 525 13.74 38.07 67.41
N ARG A 526 13.12 39.25 67.52
CA ARG A 526 12.16 39.80 66.54
C ARG A 526 12.61 39.71 65.07
N SER A 527 13.89 39.98 64.79
CA SER A 527 14.46 39.99 63.43
C SER A 527 14.33 38.62 62.75
N LEU A 528 14.81 37.56 63.43
CA LEU A 528 14.78 36.19 62.92
C LEU A 528 13.37 35.63 62.83
N THR A 529 12.49 36.00 63.78
CA THR A 529 11.09 35.58 63.74
C THR A 529 10.34 36.20 62.54
N TYR A 530 10.56 37.48 62.24
CA TYR A 530 9.97 38.11 61.05
C TYR A 530 10.56 37.56 59.75
N ALA A 531 11.87 37.34 59.69
CA ALA A 531 12.52 36.72 58.52
C ALA A 531 11.99 35.31 58.24
N LEU A 532 11.79 34.50 59.29
CA LEU A 532 11.23 33.15 59.15
C LEU A 532 9.75 33.17 58.72
N LEU A 533 8.91 34.04 59.30
CA LEU A 533 7.50 34.14 58.88
C LEU A 533 7.34 34.70 57.46
N PHE A 534 8.18 35.66 57.08
CA PHE A 534 8.19 36.21 55.73
C PHE A 534 8.63 35.17 54.71
N SER A 535 9.71 34.43 54.98
CA SER A 535 10.16 33.34 54.10
C SER A 535 9.14 32.20 54.01
N LEU A 536 8.49 31.79 55.10
CA LEU A 536 7.41 30.80 55.06
C LEU A 536 6.21 31.26 54.23
N CYS A 537 5.85 32.54 54.31
CA CYS A 537 4.79 33.11 53.47
C CYS A 537 5.16 33.01 51.97
N LEU A 538 6.41 33.35 51.64
CA LEU A 538 6.93 33.18 50.28
C LEU A 538 7.02 31.70 49.86
N CYS A 539 7.33 30.76 50.77
CA CYS A 539 7.32 29.32 50.47
C CYS A 539 5.93 28.83 50.05
N PHE A 540 4.87 29.29 50.72
CA PHE A 540 3.51 28.93 50.32
C PHE A 540 3.14 29.54 48.97
N LEU A 541 3.51 30.80 48.71
CA LEU A 541 3.24 31.47 47.44
C LEU A 541 4.06 30.91 46.28
N CYS A 542 5.28 30.41 46.51
CA CYS A 542 6.12 29.87 45.45
C CYS A 542 5.54 28.58 44.84
N SER A 543 4.72 27.83 45.59
CA SER A 543 3.97 26.68 45.06
C SER A 543 3.07 27.04 43.88
N LEU A 544 2.59 28.29 43.78
CA LEU A 544 1.75 28.73 42.66
C LEU A 544 2.53 28.81 41.34
N LEU A 545 3.85 29.00 41.39
CA LEU A 545 4.71 29.01 40.18
C LEU A 545 4.79 27.63 39.51
N PHE A 546 4.44 26.56 40.24
CA PHE A 546 4.42 25.20 39.73
C PHE A 546 3.10 24.83 39.05
N ILE A 547 2.02 25.60 39.29
CA ILE A 547 0.67 25.30 38.76
C ILE A 547 0.40 26.15 37.51
N GLY A 548 -0.10 25.52 36.46
CA GLY A 548 -0.44 26.17 35.19
C GLY A 548 0.45 25.73 34.02
N LYS A 549 0.26 26.38 32.88
CA LYS A 549 0.98 26.05 31.64
C LYS A 549 2.45 26.51 31.76
N PRO A 550 3.44 25.65 31.48
CA PRO A 550 4.84 26.04 31.52
C PRO A 550 5.14 27.08 30.43
N THR A 551 5.57 28.25 30.87
CA THR A 551 6.09 29.34 30.05
C THR A 551 7.59 29.50 30.31
N PRO A 552 8.36 30.15 29.41
CA PRO A 552 9.78 30.41 29.62
C PRO A 552 10.07 31.09 30.97
N ILE A 553 9.22 32.04 31.38
CA ILE A 553 9.37 32.79 32.62
C ILE A 553 9.08 31.90 33.84
N THR A 554 8.00 31.11 33.80
CA THR A 554 7.65 30.24 34.93
C THR A 554 8.68 29.14 35.13
N CYS A 555 9.23 28.54 34.06
CA CYS A 555 10.28 27.52 34.17
C CYS A 555 11.56 28.08 34.81
N LEU A 556 11.96 29.30 34.45
CA LEU A 556 13.12 29.98 35.02
C LEU A 556 12.95 30.23 36.53
N LEU A 557 11.78 30.69 36.94
CA LEU A 557 11.51 31.12 38.32
C LEU A 557 11.17 29.97 39.26
N ARG A 558 10.61 28.86 38.77
CA ARG A 558 10.07 27.78 39.60
C ARG A 558 11.11 27.21 40.58
N GLN A 559 12.17 26.59 40.05
CA GLN A 559 13.17 25.91 40.88
C GLN A 559 14.11 26.90 41.60
N THR A 560 14.39 28.06 40.97
CA THR A 560 15.26 29.08 41.55
C THR A 560 14.61 29.81 42.73
N ALA A 561 13.33 30.21 42.60
CA ALA A 561 12.58 30.80 43.70
C ALA A 561 12.39 29.79 44.84
N PHE A 562 12.07 28.53 44.53
CA PHE A 562 11.98 27.46 45.51
C PHE A 562 13.29 27.33 46.33
N GLY A 563 14.44 27.18 45.66
CA GLY A 563 15.73 27.04 46.33
C GLY A 563 16.12 28.24 47.19
N ILE A 564 15.96 29.47 46.67
CA ILE A 564 16.33 30.70 47.39
C ILE A 564 15.44 30.91 48.63
N VAL A 565 14.12 30.78 48.47
CA VAL A 565 13.16 31.04 49.55
C VAL A 565 13.29 30.01 50.67
N PHE A 566 13.48 28.73 50.34
CA PHE A 566 13.69 27.71 51.36
C PHE A 566 15.05 27.86 52.07
N SER A 567 16.11 28.28 51.36
CA SER A 567 17.40 28.56 52.00
C SER A 567 17.30 29.68 53.03
N LEU A 568 16.50 30.71 52.73
CA LEU A 568 16.18 31.78 53.67
C LEU A 568 15.43 31.26 54.91
N ALA A 569 14.47 30.35 54.73
CA ALA A 569 13.73 29.74 55.83
C ALA A 569 14.63 28.86 56.72
N LEU A 570 15.40 27.94 56.12
CA LEU A 570 16.29 27.04 56.85
C LEU A 570 17.43 27.78 57.56
N SER A 571 18.04 28.78 56.91
CA SER A 571 19.08 29.60 57.53
C SER A 571 18.53 30.42 58.70
N SER A 572 17.27 30.88 58.62
CA SER A 572 16.59 31.54 59.74
C SER A 572 16.38 30.60 60.92
N VAL A 573 16.02 29.33 60.68
CA VAL A 573 15.90 28.34 61.76
C VAL A 573 17.28 27.99 62.33
N LEU A 574 18.31 27.82 61.50
CA LEU A 574 19.69 27.58 61.95
C LEU A 574 20.20 28.73 62.82
N ALA A 575 20.02 29.97 62.37
CA ALA A 575 20.39 31.16 63.13
C ALA A 575 19.65 31.20 64.47
N LYS A 576 18.36 30.81 64.49
CA LYS A 576 17.55 30.74 65.70
C LYS A 576 18.03 29.66 66.67
N THR A 577 18.32 28.45 66.20
CA THR A 577 18.83 27.35 67.05
C THR A 577 20.20 27.66 67.63
N ILE A 578 21.10 28.21 66.83
CA ILE A 578 22.43 28.67 67.28
C ILE A 578 22.27 29.79 68.32
N THR A 579 21.40 30.78 68.08
CA THR A 579 21.17 31.86 69.05
C THR A 579 20.65 31.33 70.39
N VAL A 580 19.74 30.34 70.38
CA VAL A 580 19.25 29.67 71.60
C VAL A 580 20.39 28.95 72.31
N LEU A 581 21.18 28.14 71.59
CA LEU A 581 22.30 27.39 72.16
C LEU A 581 23.37 28.33 72.76
N LEU A 582 23.70 29.42 72.08
CA LEU A 582 24.65 30.43 72.53
C LEU A 582 24.16 31.20 73.76
N ALA A 583 22.86 31.48 73.87
CA ALA A 583 22.28 32.14 75.04
C ALA A 583 22.47 31.30 76.32
N PHE A 584 22.30 29.97 76.23
CA PHE A 584 22.55 29.06 77.36
C PHE A 584 24.03 28.83 77.65
N VAL A 585 24.91 28.89 76.66
CA VAL A 585 26.37 28.80 76.89
C VAL A 585 26.93 30.10 77.49
N ALA A 586 26.34 31.26 77.15
CA ALA A 586 26.75 32.56 77.66
C ALA A 586 26.35 32.84 79.12
N THR A 587 25.45 32.05 79.70
CA THR A 587 25.10 32.15 81.14
C THR A 587 26.12 31.46 82.05
N LYS A 588 27.06 30.66 81.52
CA LYS A 588 28.17 30.09 82.30
C LYS A 588 29.23 31.16 82.62
N PRO A 589 29.64 31.34 83.89
CA PRO A 589 30.63 32.35 84.27
C PRO A 589 31.98 32.08 83.59
N GLY A 590 32.58 33.10 82.96
CA GLY A 590 33.91 33.04 82.30
C GLY A 590 33.92 32.90 80.77
N SER A 591 32.76 32.78 80.09
CA SER A 591 32.72 32.59 78.63
C SER A 591 33.02 33.87 77.82
N LYS A 592 34.05 33.82 76.94
CA LYS A 592 34.36 34.88 75.96
C LYS A 592 33.25 35.12 74.93
N MET A 593 32.30 34.18 74.80
CA MET A 593 31.23 34.23 73.79
C MET A 593 30.13 35.27 74.12
N ARG A 594 30.09 35.80 75.35
CA ARG A 594 29.09 36.80 75.78
C ARG A 594 29.12 38.11 74.96
N LYS A 595 30.25 38.47 74.34
CA LYS A 595 30.37 39.65 73.45
C LYS A 595 29.76 39.44 72.06
N TRP A 596 29.59 38.19 71.62
CA TRP A 596 29.13 37.84 70.27
C TRP A 596 27.65 37.41 70.22
N VAL A 597 27.03 37.14 71.37
CA VAL A 597 25.60 36.79 71.45
C VAL A 597 24.74 38.03 71.19
N GLY A 598 24.07 38.08 70.03
CA GLY A 598 23.16 39.18 69.70
C GLY A 598 22.53 39.10 68.31
N ARG A 599 21.67 40.08 68.00
CA ARG A 599 20.91 40.21 66.74
C ARG A 599 21.81 40.15 65.49
N ARG A 600 22.98 40.80 65.54
CA ARG A 600 23.93 40.87 64.42
C ARG A 600 24.43 39.50 63.99
N LEU A 601 24.63 38.57 64.92
CA LEU A 601 25.14 37.23 64.60
C LEU A 601 24.10 36.42 63.80
N GLY A 602 22.83 36.45 64.25
CA GLY A 602 21.74 35.76 63.57
C GLY A 602 21.51 36.30 62.16
N ASP A 603 21.42 37.63 62.00
CA ASP A 603 21.23 38.26 60.69
C ASP A 603 22.43 37.97 59.74
N THR A 604 23.66 37.89 60.28
CA THR A 604 24.87 37.52 59.50
C THR A 604 24.82 36.07 59.01
N ILE A 605 24.36 35.13 59.85
CA ILE A 605 24.20 33.70 59.46
C ILE A 605 23.16 33.57 58.34
N VAL A 606 22.02 34.26 58.47
CA VAL A 606 20.96 34.22 57.45
C VAL A 606 21.46 34.76 56.12
N LEU A 607 22.12 35.92 56.13
CA LEU A 607 22.67 36.55 54.93
C LEU A 607 23.76 35.68 54.28
N SER A 608 24.70 35.13 55.04
CA SER A 608 25.80 34.35 54.48
C SER A 608 25.30 33.04 53.85
N CYS A 609 24.46 32.27 54.54
CA CYS A 609 23.90 31.03 54.01
C CYS A 609 22.99 31.27 52.79
N SER A 610 22.13 32.29 52.83
CA SER A 610 21.24 32.60 51.71
C SER A 610 22.01 33.10 50.48
N SER A 611 23.09 33.87 50.70
CA SER A 611 23.92 34.39 49.59
C SER A 611 24.59 33.27 48.79
N ILE A 612 25.03 32.19 49.46
CA ILE A 612 25.60 31.03 48.77
C ILE A 612 24.58 30.42 47.82
N GLN A 613 23.32 30.26 48.26
CA GLN A 613 22.26 29.71 47.42
C GLN A 613 21.93 30.62 46.23
N VAL A 614 21.91 31.94 46.44
CA VAL A 614 21.69 32.92 45.35
C VAL A 614 22.81 32.84 44.31
N CYS A 615 24.07 32.68 44.73
CA CYS A 615 25.20 32.49 43.81
C CYS A 615 25.05 31.20 43.00
N ILE A 616 24.69 30.08 43.64
CA ILE A 616 24.46 28.80 42.94
C ILE A 616 23.33 28.94 41.91
N CYS A 617 22.21 29.56 42.29
CA CYS A 617 21.08 29.76 41.38
C CYS A 617 21.42 30.70 40.22
N SER A 618 22.17 31.78 40.48
CA SER A 618 22.61 32.72 39.45
C SER A 618 23.56 32.05 38.45
N LEU A 619 24.47 31.21 38.93
CA LEU A 619 25.36 30.42 38.09
C LEU A 619 24.58 29.42 37.22
N TRP A 620 23.59 28.75 37.80
CA TRP A 620 22.73 27.80 37.07
C TRP A 620 21.96 28.50 35.94
N LEU A 621 21.34 29.64 36.22
CA LEU A 621 20.64 30.43 35.20
C LEU A 621 21.56 30.96 34.09
N PHE A 622 22.84 31.20 34.40
CA PHE A 622 23.81 31.68 33.42
C PHE A 622 24.34 30.56 32.52
N THR A 623 24.62 29.37 33.07
CA THR A 623 25.22 28.28 32.30
C THR A 623 24.20 27.42 31.56
N SER A 624 23.06 27.13 32.20
CA SER A 624 22.09 26.15 31.72
C SER A 624 20.70 26.47 32.28
N PRO A 625 20.06 27.56 31.81
CA PRO A 625 18.74 27.97 32.30
C PRO A 625 17.68 26.92 32.00
N PRO A 626 16.74 26.65 32.94
CA PRO A 626 15.59 25.79 32.68
C PRO A 626 14.71 26.33 31.55
N PHE A 627 14.22 25.44 30.69
CA PHE A 627 13.41 25.80 29.52
C PHE A 627 12.16 24.90 29.40
N PRO A 628 11.07 25.40 28.79
CA PRO A 628 9.88 24.59 28.55
C PRO A 628 10.18 23.53 27.49
N ASP A 629 9.86 22.28 27.80
CA ASP A 629 10.11 21.12 26.96
C ASP A 629 8.80 20.35 26.70
N ARG A 630 8.78 19.58 25.61
CA ARG A 630 7.63 18.79 25.19
C ARG A 630 8.06 17.35 25.03
N ASP A 631 7.70 16.51 25.99
CA ASP A 631 7.92 15.08 25.86
C ASP A 631 6.76 14.45 25.06
N THR A 632 7.08 14.08 23.82
CA THR A 632 6.17 13.44 22.85
C THR A 632 6.27 11.91 22.83
N TYR A 633 7.18 11.32 23.63
CA TYR A 633 7.55 9.91 23.57
C TYR A 633 6.98 9.07 24.72
N SER A 634 6.74 9.67 25.89
CA SER A 634 6.36 8.92 27.09
C SER A 634 4.94 8.33 27.07
N PHE A 635 3.98 8.95 26.36
CA PHE A 635 2.61 8.45 26.21
C PHE A 635 2.16 8.48 24.75
N HIS A 636 1.42 7.44 24.31
CA HIS A 636 0.93 7.35 22.93
C HIS A 636 -0.17 8.38 22.61
N GLU A 637 -0.94 8.81 23.61
CA GLU A 637 -2.12 9.66 23.46
C GLU A 637 -1.94 11.08 24.02
N GLU A 638 -0.88 11.33 24.79
CA GLU A 638 -0.67 12.57 25.54
C GLU A 638 0.73 13.15 25.31
N ILE A 639 0.83 14.48 25.20
CA ILE A 639 2.08 15.24 25.19
C ILE A 639 2.27 15.83 26.58
N ILE A 640 3.37 15.48 27.25
CA ILE A 640 3.69 16.06 28.56
C ILE A 640 4.37 17.41 28.32
N LEU A 641 3.76 18.47 28.85
CA LEU A 641 4.36 19.80 28.91
C LEU A 641 5.09 19.96 30.24
N GLU A 642 6.42 19.94 30.19
CA GLU A 642 7.27 20.04 31.38
C GLU A 642 8.30 21.18 31.27
N CYS A 643 8.97 21.47 32.37
CA CYS A 643 10.11 22.39 32.39
C CYS A 643 11.36 21.54 32.55
N ASN A 644 12.15 21.41 31.49
CA ASN A 644 13.44 20.75 31.56
C ASN A 644 14.40 21.61 32.39
N GLU A 645 15.09 20.99 33.36
CA GLU A 645 16.01 21.68 34.26
C GLU A 645 17.28 22.19 33.56
N GLY A 646 17.54 21.78 32.32
CA GLY A 646 18.71 22.12 31.51
C GLY A 646 19.99 21.41 31.96
N SER A 647 20.25 21.36 33.27
CA SER A 647 21.38 20.65 33.86
C SER A 647 20.99 19.93 35.14
N ALA A 648 20.97 18.60 35.09
CA ALA A 648 20.72 17.76 36.25
C ALA A 648 21.76 17.98 37.37
N THR A 649 23.02 18.25 37.02
CA THR A 649 24.07 18.48 38.03
C THR A 649 23.84 19.76 38.82
N MET A 650 23.42 20.84 38.16
CA MET A 650 23.09 22.09 38.84
C MET A 650 21.81 21.96 39.69
N PHE A 651 20.81 21.24 39.20
CA PHE A 651 19.60 20.94 39.97
C PHE A 651 19.92 20.16 41.26
N TYR A 652 20.71 19.08 41.17
CA TYR A 652 21.14 18.33 42.34
C TYR A 652 22.07 19.13 43.27
N LEU A 653 22.85 20.08 42.74
CA LEU A 653 23.67 20.98 43.56
C LEU A 653 22.80 21.90 44.43
N VAL A 654 21.72 22.45 43.87
CA VAL A 654 20.73 23.25 44.60
C VAL A 654 20.06 22.43 45.71
N LEU A 655 19.54 21.24 45.38
CA LEU A 655 18.93 20.35 46.37
C LEU A 655 19.93 19.85 47.42
N GLY A 656 21.18 19.62 47.01
CA GLY A 656 22.27 19.18 47.88
C GLY A 656 22.63 20.23 48.92
N TYR A 657 22.76 21.51 48.54
CA TYR A 657 23.01 22.60 49.49
C TYR A 657 21.85 22.76 50.47
N MET A 658 20.62 22.71 49.99
CA MET A 658 19.41 22.75 50.81
C MET A 658 19.36 21.62 51.83
N SER A 659 19.71 20.40 51.40
CA SER A 659 19.79 19.22 52.26
C SER A 659 20.91 19.35 53.29
N PHE A 660 22.07 19.88 52.91
CA PHE A 660 23.17 20.17 53.83
C PHE A 660 22.74 21.16 54.92
N LEU A 661 22.09 22.26 54.53
CA LEU A 661 21.59 23.27 55.48
C LEU A 661 20.55 22.68 56.43
N ALA A 662 19.65 21.82 55.92
CA ALA A 662 18.67 21.11 56.74
C ALA A 662 19.33 20.14 57.73
N MET A 663 20.34 19.37 57.30
CA MET A 663 21.06 18.42 58.15
C MET A 663 21.85 19.11 59.26
N VAL A 664 22.52 20.23 58.96
CA VAL A 664 23.20 21.05 59.96
C VAL A 664 22.18 21.62 60.95
N SER A 665 21.06 22.16 60.45
CA SER A 665 19.96 22.69 61.27
C SER A 665 19.36 21.65 62.20
N PHE A 666 19.09 20.44 61.68
CA PHE A 666 18.60 19.31 62.46
C PHE A 666 19.60 18.87 63.52
N SER A 667 20.89 18.76 63.16
CA SER A 667 21.95 18.35 64.10
C SER A 667 22.08 19.34 65.26
N VAL A 668 22.14 20.64 64.98
CA VAL A 668 22.19 21.69 66.02
C VAL A 668 20.92 21.66 66.87
N ALA A 669 19.74 21.52 66.24
CA ALA A 669 18.47 21.40 66.96
C ALA A 669 18.41 20.15 67.84
N PHE A 670 18.98 19.02 67.40
CA PHE A 670 19.03 17.77 68.15
C PHE A 670 19.84 17.94 69.45
N PHE A 671 21.02 18.56 69.36
CA PHE A 671 21.85 18.84 70.53
C PHE A 671 21.18 19.84 71.49
N ALA A 672 20.46 20.82 70.96
CA ALA A 672 19.73 21.81 71.75
C ALA A 672 18.62 21.19 72.63
N ARG A 673 18.14 19.96 72.33
CA ARG A 673 17.13 19.27 73.16
C ARG A 673 17.61 18.90 74.56
N LYS A 674 18.93 18.80 74.78
CA LYS A 674 19.52 18.46 76.08
C LYS A 674 19.63 19.67 77.03
N LEU A 675 19.19 20.85 76.60
CA LEU A 675 19.20 22.07 77.42
C LEU A 675 18.04 22.07 78.45
N PRO A 676 18.24 22.67 79.65
CA PRO A 676 17.25 22.62 80.73
C PRO A 676 15.90 23.26 80.37
N ASP A 677 14.82 22.66 80.89
CA ASP A 677 13.41 22.75 80.47
C ASP A 677 12.69 24.12 80.58
N SER A 678 13.38 25.24 80.78
CA SER A 678 12.70 26.53 81.00
C SER A 678 11.94 27.04 79.78
N PHE A 679 12.27 26.55 78.56
CA PHE A 679 11.43 26.71 77.37
C PHE A 679 11.52 25.46 76.47
N ASN A 680 10.41 24.72 76.31
CA ASN A 680 10.26 23.60 75.36
C ASN A 680 10.48 24.00 73.86
N GLU A 681 10.90 25.24 73.60
CA GLU A 681 11.17 25.80 72.26
C GLU A 681 12.19 24.97 71.47
N ALA A 682 13.29 24.53 72.09
CA ALA A 682 14.28 23.70 71.41
C ALA A 682 13.67 22.37 70.93
N LYS A 683 12.79 21.74 71.73
CA LYS A 683 12.10 20.49 71.36
C LYS A 683 11.16 20.67 70.16
N PHE A 684 10.40 21.78 70.12
CA PHE A 684 9.52 22.10 69.01
C PHE A 684 10.30 22.38 67.71
N ILE A 685 11.45 23.07 67.80
CA ILE A 685 12.31 23.29 66.64
C ILE A 685 12.88 21.96 66.13
N THR A 686 13.34 21.06 66.99
CA THR A 686 13.82 19.74 66.55
C THR A 686 12.72 18.91 65.90
N PHE A 687 11.50 18.91 66.47
CA PHE A 687 10.37 18.21 65.87
C PHE A 687 10.02 18.77 64.49
N SER A 688 10.02 20.10 64.35
CA SER A 688 9.81 20.76 63.05
C SER A 688 10.87 20.39 62.00
N MET A 689 12.14 20.29 62.41
CA MET A 689 13.24 19.89 61.53
C MET A 689 13.21 18.40 61.19
N LEU A 690 12.72 17.55 62.10
CA LEU A 690 12.49 16.13 61.82
C LEU A 690 11.41 15.95 60.76
N VAL A 691 10.28 16.66 60.89
CA VAL A 691 9.20 16.65 59.89
C VAL A 691 9.73 17.14 58.54
N PHE A 692 10.47 18.24 58.51
CA PHE A 692 11.10 18.76 57.30
C PHE A 692 12.00 17.72 56.62
N CYS A 693 12.96 17.13 57.34
CA CYS A 693 13.86 16.13 56.78
C CYS A 693 13.11 14.88 56.29
N SER A 694 12.08 14.43 57.00
CA SER A 694 11.29 13.26 56.58
C SER A 694 10.59 13.46 55.25
N VAL A 695 9.99 14.65 55.02
CA VAL A 695 9.31 14.99 53.76
C VAL A 695 10.30 14.98 52.59
N TRP A 696 11.48 15.58 52.76
CA TRP A 696 12.48 15.66 51.68
C TRP A 696 13.21 14.35 51.41
N VAL A 697 13.36 13.47 52.40
CA VAL A 697 13.86 12.10 52.17
C VAL A 697 12.83 11.28 51.38
N SER A 698 11.54 11.41 51.67
CA SER A 698 10.47 10.75 50.92
C SER A 698 10.24 11.33 49.53
N PHE A 699 10.58 12.59 49.31
CA PHE A 699 10.46 13.26 48.01
C PHE A 699 11.29 12.58 46.91
N VAL A 700 12.55 12.22 47.19
CA VAL A 700 13.47 11.65 46.18
C VAL A 700 12.92 10.39 45.49
N PRO A 701 12.49 9.32 46.20
CA PRO A 701 11.94 8.14 45.55
C PRO A 701 10.60 8.42 44.83
N MET A 702 9.78 9.33 45.38
CA MET A 702 8.50 9.71 44.75
C MET A 702 8.70 10.50 43.46
N TYR A 703 9.69 11.40 43.42
CA TYR A 703 10.07 12.17 42.23
C TYR A 703 10.52 11.24 41.09
N LEU A 704 11.35 10.25 41.40
CA LEU A 704 11.87 9.30 40.39
C LEU A 704 10.82 8.29 39.91
N SER A 705 9.81 7.99 40.72
CA SER A 705 8.77 6.99 40.38
C SER A 705 7.56 7.57 39.66
N THR A 706 7.34 8.88 39.72
CA THR A 706 6.18 9.54 39.12
C THR A 706 6.55 10.17 37.77
N LYS A 707 5.56 10.33 36.88
CA LYS A 707 5.74 10.93 35.55
C LYS A 707 4.66 11.97 35.26
N GLY A 708 4.95 12.91 34.37
CA GLY A 708 4.03 13.95 33.92
C GLY A 708 3.56 14.87 35.04
N LYS A 709 2.27 15.25 35.01
CA LYS A 709 1.68 16.21 35.98
C LYS A 709 1.81 15.80 37.46
N TYR A 710 1.98 14.50 37.76
CA TYR A 710 2.09 14.01 39.13
C TYR A 710 3.43 14.35 39.79
N VAL A 711 4.51 14.51 39.01
CA VAL A 711 5.83 14.96 39.53
C VAL A 711 5.70 16.34 40.18
N VAL A 712 5.03 17.25 39.48
CA VAL A 712 4.77 18.62 39.94
C VAL A 712 3.88 18.63 41.19
N VAL A 713 2.88 17.75 41.26
CA VAL A 713 2.03 17.59 42.46
C VAL A 713 2.85 17.15 43.68
N VAL A 714 3.76 16.19 43.50
CA VAL A 714 4.64 15.71 44.57
C VAL A 714 5.56 16.82 45.08
N GLU A 715 6.12 17.65 44.18
CA GLU A 715 6.91 18.84 44.54
C GLU A 715 6.09 19.83 45.37
N VAL A 716 4.91 20.23 44.88
CA VAL A 716 4.03 21.18 45.57
C VAL A 716 3.60 20.65 46.94
N PHE A 717 3.22 19.37 47.03
CA PHE A 717 2.83 18.75 48.29
C PHE A 717 3.98 18.74 49.31
N SER A 718 5.20 18.48 48.85
CA SER A 718 6.41 18.49 49.69
C SER A 718 6.73 19.89 50.21
N ILE A 719 6.58 20.91 49.36
CA ILE A 719 6.75 22.33 49.72
C ILE A 719 5.73 22.77 50.78
N LEU A 720 4.44 22.46 50.56
CA LEU A 720 3.37 22.84 51.48
C LEU A 720 3.52 22.14 52.84
N THR A 721 3.76 20.83 52.84
CA THR A 721 3.84 20.02 54.07
C THR A 721 5.06 20.41 54.92
N SER A 722 6.22 20.58 54.30
CA SER A 722 7.44 20.98 55.00
C SER A 722 7.32 22.39 55.61
N SER A 723 6.75 23.35 54.86
CA SER A 723 6.52 24.71 55.35
C SER A 723 5.46 24.77 56.45
N ALA A 724 4.37 23.99 56.32
CA ALA A 724 3.34 23.87 57.34
C ALA A 724 3.88 23.23 58.63
N GLY A 725 4.78 22.25 58.52
CA GLY A 725 5.49 21.66 59.65
C GLY A 725 6.31 22.70 60.43
N LEU A 726 7.07 23.56 59.73
CA LEU A 726 7.82 24.65 60.36
C LEU A 726 6.90 25.69 61.00
N LEU A 727 5.84 26.11 60.30
CA LEU A 727 4.88 27.10 60.81
C LEU A 727 4.16 26.59 62.06
N SER A 728 3.57 25.40 61.99
CA SER A 728 2.76 24.82 63.07
C SER A 728 3.63 24.55 64.30
N CYS A 729 4.74 23.84 64.16
CA CYS A 729 5.53 23.42 65.33
C CYS A 729 6.20 24.60 66.05
N ILE A 730 6.71 25.60 65.30
CA ILE A 730 7.46 26.71 65.90
C ILE A 730 6.54 27.81 66.45
N PHE A 731 5.43 28.09 65.78
CA PHE A 731 4.60 29.27 66.09
C PHE A 731 3.27 28.95 66.74
N PHE A 732 2.68 27.77 66.55
CA PHE A 732 1.39 27.43 67.16
C PHE A 732 1.41 27.53 68.69
N PRO A 733 2.40 26.96 69.42
CA PRO A 733 2.44 27.08 70.89
C PRO A 733 2.54 28.54 71.36
N LYS A 734 3.23 29.39 70.57
CA LYS A 734 3.46 30.80 70.90
C LYS A 734 2.22 31.66 70.63
N CYS A 735 1.53 31.41 69.52
CA CYS A 735 0.27 32.08 69.21
C CYS A 735 -0.81 31.69 70.23
N TYR A 736 -0.85 30.43 70.65
CA TYR A 736 -1.78 29.97 71.68
C TYR A 736 -1.59 30.73 73.00
N ILE A 737 -0.34 30.91 73.45
CA ILE A 737 -0.06 31.68 74.67
C ILE A 737 -0.41 33.16 74.49
N ILE A 738 -0.04 33.79 73.36
CA ILE A 738 -0.29 35.22 73.12
C ILE A 738 -1.79 35.54 73.06
N ILE A 739 -2.62 34.66 72.48
CA ILE A 739 -4.05 34.91 72.23
C ILE A 739 -4.93 34.39 73.37
N PHE A 740 -4.72 33.15 73.82
CA PHE A 740 -5.63 32.47 74.75
C PHE A 740 -5.16 32.47 76.21
N ARG A 741 -3.89 32.82 76.47
CA ARG A 741 -3.29 32.85 77.83
C ARG A 741 -2.47 34.13 78.06
N PRO A 742 -3.05 35.33 77.90
CA PRO A 742 -2.32 36.60 78.05
C PRO A 742 -1.74 36.79 79.46
N GLU A 743 -2.26 36.11 80.48
CA GLU A 743 -1.74 36.13 81.85
C GLU A 743 -0.27 35.68 81.97
N LEU A 744 0.17 34.76 81.08
CA LEU A 744 1.56 34.25 81.03
C LEU A 744 2.53 35.22 80.32
N ASN A 745 2.04 36.36 79.85
CA ASN A 745 2.81 37.34 79.07
C ASN A 745 3.41 38.47 79.93
N ASN A 746 3.41 38.32 81.26
CA ASN A 746 3.97 39.28 82.20
C ASN A 746 5.42 38.96 82.59
N LYS A 747 6.27 40.00 82.68
CA LYS A 747 7.72 39.89 82.92
C LYS A 747 8.06 39.20 84.26
N GLU A 748 7.19 39.31 85.25
CA GLU A 748 7.35 38.74 86.60
C GLU A 748 7.13 37.22 86.64
N GLN A 749 6.23 36.67 85.81
CA GLN A 749 6.03 35.22 85.70
C GLN A 749 7.12 34.53 84.86
N LEU A 750 7.79 35.27 83.97
CA LEU A 750 8.93 34.79 83.17
C LEU A 750 10.25 34.68 83.95
N ILE A 751 10.40 35.42 85.06
CA ILE A 751 11.61 35.40 85.92
C ILE A 751 11.44 34.41 87.09
N ARG A 752 10.20 34.06 87.48
CA ARG A 752 9.89 33.13 88.57
C ARG A 752 10.01 31.63 88.20
N ARG A 753 10.39 31.29 86.97
CA ARG A 753 10.41 29.91 86.45
C ARG A 753 11.73 29.51 85.82
#